data_AF-A0A420E2Z8-F1
#
_entry.id   AF-A0A420E2Z8-F1
#
_cell.length_a   1.000
_cell.length_b   1.000
_cell.length_c   1.000
_cell.angle_alpha   90.00
_cell.angle_beta   90.00
_cell.angle_gamma   90.00
#
_symmetry.space_group_name_H-M   'P 1'
#
loop_
_entity.id
_entity.type
_entity.pdbx_description
1 polymer ?
#
loop_
_entity_poly.entity_id
_entity_poly.type
_entity_poly.pdbx_seq_one_letter_code
_entity_poly.pdbx_strand_id
1 'polypeptide(L)'
;MKKLLFIFTLLLTSSIIAQSYQFKITGTINSEKEKTPIDAATVHLERVKDSSIVTYTITNDKGKFSLEGKSYDKNVKLFVSYVGMDSYSKHIQLDKSSTLNLGTISLKEESNILSEVVIQSRAPITVKKDTLEFNVKSFKTKKDANVEDLLKKLPGVEVDENGKITVNGKEVNKILVNGKPFFGNDPSITTKNLTKDIIEKVQITDTKSKSEAFTGENGDANNKTINLTIKKENNKGWFGRVSGGAGTDKRFEGAAMVNRFDNNQRFSVLASTNNINSPGFSFGEIQKMFGGGGNIWIGGNGGFSINGRRFGGGSGIIKSKTAGATYADEFGKGLDVNANYFYSGSTSNNESKSNREYTLPDRKYFSNAVSSSDDENHNHSLDTEFDIEIDSTLLINIRPTFVFNKREGSNRRQEESLDENNTLTNSYTSTAYATSEANNFENRLDITKKIGSKGSFIKGSITNRIDKSDTEEINKSTIEVFGSSPSTEIRDQKSSIENDLTGMTTQFTYRFPLVANKFFLDAKYRYQRDERENKENTFDFNDTTQQYSDFNTDLSSDFTYNDITKTPSIELVYKTKKWRFNFGTGFVNRTLENNDKLRPELSLQKDYNNLDLNSSFRYRFDSKASVYFDYRLSNNAPNINQIQPFSDVTNPSNIITGNPNLKPTQNHTAYINFNKFNWQARTGFWVYMRGSLYNDQVIINTSIDDDLVRNTTYENTNGGYDFVGGGSYSKKIKLDSIVSLQLRAGAHIRTDKNFNILNDIKEGAKTTSLSPVFRATLEWDKIASIEGSYDIDFSNTKYDINTTQNRNFTRHSVDIRTKTNIPKKLEWRNDIRYTYNPNVIGFNKAAWFWNATLAYSVLKDQGTISLKAYDLLNQNTNAQRRATSNYIEDSESTVLQQYFMLGFSWKFNSLGKKGKIRDYNFRF
;
A
#
# COMPACT_ATOMS: atom_id res chain seq x y z
N MET A 1 -8.73 42.09 38.99
CA MET A 1 -10.13 41.63 39.17
C MET A 1 -10.80 41.09 37.89
N LYS A 2 -10.67 41.72 36.71
CA LYS A 2 -11.26 41.20 35.45
C LYS A 2 -10.75 39.82 34.98
N LYS A 3 -9.49 39.45 35.25
CA LYS A 3 -8.93 38.11 34.94
C LYS A 3 -9.42 37.00 35.90
N LEU A 4 -9.69 37.34 37.16
CA LEU A 4 -10.26 36.42 38.15
C LEU A 4 -11.75 36.16 37.87
N LEU A 5 -12.50 37.19 37.43
CA LEU A 5 -13.87 37.02 37.01
C LEU A 5 -13.98 36.10 35.77
N PHE A 6 -13.07 36.23 34.80
CA PHE A 6 -13.05 35.36 33.61
C PHE A 6 -12.75 33.89 33.95
N ILE A 7 -11.84 33.64 34.91
CA ILE A 7 -11.55 32.29 35.42
C ILE A 7 -12.74 31.73 36.23
N PHE A 8 -13.44 32.56 37.00
CA PHE A 8 -14.62 32.16 37.75
C PHE A 8 -15.83 31.87 36.83
N THR A 9 -16.00 32.61 35.73
CA THR A 9 -17.02 32.32 34.70
C THR A 9 -16.66 31.07 33.87
N LEU A 10 -15.37 30.77 33.65
CA LEU A 10 -14.92 29.51 33.04
C LEU A 10 -15.16 28.29 33.95
N LEU A 11 -15.04 28.47 35.28
CA LEU A 11 -15.31 27.42 36.27
C LEU A 11 -16.82 27.17 36.46
N LEU A 12 -17.66 28.22 36.41
CA LEU A 12 -19.13 28.07 36.49
C LEU A 12 -19.75 27.43 35.23
N THR A 13 -19.13 27.57 34.05
CA THR A 13 -19.59 26.89 32.83
C THR A 13 -19.19 25.42 32.75
N SER A 14 -18.21 24.97 33.56
CA SER A 14 -17.84 23.56 33.68
C SER A 14 -18.83 22.72 34.52
N SER A 15 -19.79 23.37 35.19
CA SER A 15 -20.79 22.72 36.06
C SER A 15 -22.12 22.39 35.35
N ILE A 16 -22.29 22.75 34.07
CA ILE A 16 -23.44 22.29 33.27
C ILE A 16 -23.11 20.89 32.75
N ILE A 17 -23.06 19.93 33.66
CA ILE A 17 -23.09 18.51 33.29
C ILE A 17 -24.53 18.23 32.85
N ALA A 18 -24.74 18.14 31.54
CA ALA A 18 -26.00 17.61 31.00
C ALA A 18 -26.31 16.27 31.69
N GLN A 19 -27.46 16.18 32.38
CA GLN A 19 -27.86 14.98 33.09
C GLN A 19 -28.02 13.84 32.07
N SER A 20 -27.07 12.89 32.08
CA SER A 20 -27.11 11.71 31.23
C SER A 20 -27.63 10.52 32.02
N TYR A 21 -28.49 9.74 31.40
CA TYR A 21 -29.00 8.46 31.89
C TYR A 21 -28.00 7.37 31.52
N GLN A 22 -27.36 6.76 32.53
CA GLN A 22 -26.53 5.58 32.32
C GLN A 22 -27.42 4.34 32.31
N PHE A 23 -27.13 3.39 31.40
CA PHE A 23 -27.92 2.17 31.33
C PHE A 23 -27.10 0.94 30.94
N LYS A 24 -27.60 -0.22 31.38
CA LYS A 24 -27.17 -1.57 31.02
C LYS A 24 -28.38 -2.44 30.79
N ILE A 25 -28.60 -2.89 29.56
CA ILE A 25 -29.73 -3.74 29.17
C ILE A 25 -29.19 -5.09 28.73
N THR A 26 -29.59 -6.16 29.40
CA THR A 26 -29.13 -7.53 29.12
C THR A 26 -30.29 -8.43 28.69
N GLY A 27 -29.98 -9.51 27.99
CA GLY A 27 -30.97 -10.52 27.62
C GLY A 27 -30.37 -11.62 26.74
N THR A 28 -31.21 -12.56 26.31
CA THR A 28 -30.86 -13.67 25.42
C THR A 28 -31.83 -13.70 24.24
N ILE A 29 -31.34 -13.89 23.02
CA ILE A 29 -32.17 -13.98 21.81
C ILE A 29 -32.18 -15.44 21.32
N ASN A 30 -33.36 -16.02 21.21
CA ASN A 30 -33.55 -17.38 20.69
C ASN A 30 -34.51 -17.38 19.49
N SER A 31 -34.42 -18.40 18.64
CA SER A 31 -35.45 -18.68 17.63
C SER A 31 -36.75 -19.11 18.32
N GLU A 32 -37.89 -18.65 17.83
CA GLU A 32 -39.18 -19.01 18.40
C GLU A 32 -39.49 -20.49 18.17
N LYS A 33 -39.15 -21.01 16.98
CA LYS A 33 -39.42 -22.38 16.52
C LYS A 33 -38.47 -23.42 17.13
N GLU A 34 -37.16 -23.26 16.92
CA GLU A 34 -36.18 -24.26 17.37
C GLU A 34 -35.72 -24.05 18.82
N LYS A 35 -36.08 -22.92 19.44
CA LYS A 35 -35.60 -22.50 20.77
C LYS A 35 -34.08 -22.42 20.89
N THR A 36 -33.37 -22.40 19.75
CA THR A 36 -31.91 -22.30 19.67
C THR A 36 -31.47 -20.85 19.86
N PRO A 37 -30.30 -20.60 20.48
CA PRO A 37 -29.76 -19.24 20.58
C PRO A 37 -29.41 -18.68 19.19
N ILE A 38 -29.73 -17.40 18.98
CA ILE A 38 -29.39 -16.69 17.73
C ILE A 38 -28.09 -15.91 17.94
N ASP A 39 -27.01 -16.42 17.35
CA ASP A 39 -25.74 -15.71 17.21
C ASP A 39 -25.86 -14.56 16.21
N ALA A 40 -25.06 -13.52 16.39
CA ALA A 40 -24.94 -12.38 15.48
C ALA A 40 -26.22 -11.57 15.21
N ALA A 41 -27.22 -11.62 16.10
CA ALA A 41 -28.37 -10.73 16.07
C ALA A 41 -27.97 -9.32 16.51
N THR A 42 -28.44 -8.31 15.77
CA THR A 42 -28.20 -6.90 16.10
C THR A 42 -29.24 -6.42 17.09
N VAL A 43 -28.77 -5.94 18.24
CA VAL A 43 -29.60 -5.32 19.28
C VAL A 43 -29.22 -3.85 19.39
N HIS A 44 -30.14 -2.92 19.20
CA HIS A 44 -29.83 -1.49 19.22
C HIS A 44 -30.91 -0.65 19.89
N LEU A 45 -30.50 0.52 20.38
CA LEU A 45 -31.38 1.55 20.92
C LEU A 45 -31.44 2.73 19.96
N GLU A 46 -32.65 3.22 19.70
CA GLU A 46 -32.92 4.43 18.93
C GLU A 46 -33.64 5.48 19.78
N ARG A 47 -33.43 6.75 19.44
CA ARG A 47 -34.20 7.85 20.01
C ARG A 47 -35.61 7.84 19.44
N VAL A 48 -36.62 7.97 20.31
CA VAL A 48 -38.03 8.01 19.88
C VAL A 48 -38.32 9.21 18.96
N LYS A 49 -37.63 10.34 19.18
CA LYS A 49 -37.88 11.60 18.45
C LYS A 49 -37.52 11.53 16.96
N ASP A 50 -36.44 10.84 16.61
CA ASP A 50 -35.84 10.93 15.27
C ASP A 50 -35.20 9.64 14.75
N SER A 51 -35.45 8.51 15.44
CA SER A 51 -34.93 7.18 15.10
C SER A 51 -33.40 7.12 14.98
N SER A 52 -32.66 8.07 15.55
CA SER A 52 -31.19 8.00 15.53
C SER A 52 -30.65 7.07 16.60
N ILE A 53 -29.61 6.30 16.24
CA ILE A 53 -29.02 5.28 17.10
C ILE A 53 -28.35 5.93 18.32
N VAL A 54 -28.69 5.45 19.51
CA VAL A 54 -28.02 5.77 20.77
C VAL A 54 -26.80 4.86 20.96
N THR A 55 -27.02 3.54 20.91
CA THR A 55 -25.98 2.51 21.04
C THR A 55 -26.49 1.18 20.45
N TYR A 56 -25.60 0.24 20.20
CA TYR A 56 -25.94 -1.10 19.72
C TYR A 56 -24.95 -2.15 20.24
N THR A 57 -25.35 -3.40 20.18
CA THR A 57 -24.53 -4.57 20.47
C THR A 57 -24.95 -5.73 19.56
N ILE A 58 -24.17 -6.81 19.59
CA ILE A 58 -24.41 -8.02 18.81
C ILE A 58 -24.39 -9.20 19.76
N THR A 59 -25.35 -10.12 19.63
CA THR A 59 -25.41 -11.35 20.44
C THR A 59 -24.17 -12.23 20.22
N ASN A 60 -23.82 -13.02 21.23
CA ASN A 60 -22.78 -14.04 21.13
C ASN A 60 -23.33 -15.38 20.64
N ASP A 61 -22.47 -16.40 20.58
CA ASP A 61 -22.79 -17.79 20.20
C ASP A 61 -23.87 -18.45 21.09
N LYS A 62 -24.08 -17.93 22.30
CA LYS A 62 -25.14 -18.35 23.23
C LYS A 62 -26.38 -17.44 23.18
N GLY A 63 -26.49 -16.58 22.16
CA GLY A 63 -27.61 -15.63 21.98
C GLY A 63 -27.65 -14.49 23.00
N LYS A 64 -26.68 -14.39 23.91
CA LYS A 64 -26.69 -13.37 24.98
C LYS A 64 -26.21 -12.02 24.46
N PHE A 65 -26.84 -10.95 24.93
CA PHE A 65 -26.42 -9.57 24.67
C PHE A 65 -26.31 -8.75 25.97
N SER A 66 -25.43 -7.75 25.95
CA SER A 66 -25.34 -6.69 26.97
C SER A 66 -25.18 -5.36 26.26
N LEU A 67 -26.19 -4.52 26.32
CA LEU A 67 -26.23 -3.21 25.70
C LEU A 67 -26.06 -2.13 26.77
N GLU A 68 -24.91 -1.47 26.75
CA GLU A 68 -24.54 -0.47 27.76
C GLU A 68 -24.27 0.88 27.10
N GLY A 69 -24.60 1.98 27.79
CA GLY A 69 -24.39 3.31 27.23
C GLY A 69 -24.88 4.46 28.10
N LYS A 70 -24.82 5.65 27.50
CA LYS A 70 -25.36 6.90 28.05
C LYS A 70 -26.35 7.48 27.06
N SER A 71 -27.49 7.95 27.55
CA SER A 71 -28.48 8.68 26.77
C SER A 71 -28.80 10.01 27.45
N TYR A 72 -29.13 11.03 26.67
CA TYR A 72 -29.73 12.27 27.21
C TYR A 72 -31.26 12.25 27.11
N ASP A 73 -31.82 11.29 26.38
CA ASP A 73 -33.26 11.06 26.26
C ASP A 73 -33.72 10.03 27.29
N LYS A 74 -34.74 10.37 28.07
CA LYS A 74 -35.37 9.47 29.06
C LYS A 74 -36.07 8.29 28.39
N ASN A 75 -36.69 8.50 27.24
CA ASN A 75 -37.44 7.48 26.51
C ASN A 75 -36.68 7.07 25.25
N VAL A 76 -36.37 5.79 25.13
CA VAL A 76 -35.66 5.19 23.99
C VAL A 76 -36.41 3.96 23.51
N LYS A 77 -36.16 3.51 22.27
CA LYS A 77 -36.77 2.30 21.72
C LYS A 77 -35.69 1.26 21.41
N LEU A 78 -35.83 0.07 21.97
CA LEU A 78 -34.99 -1.08 21.69
C LEU A 78 -35.52 -1.80 20.45
N PHE A 79 -34.61 -2.21 19.59
CA PHE A 79 -34.87 -3.08 18.46
C PHE A 79 -33.91 -4.27 18.45
N VAL A 80 -34.43 -5.44 18.13
CA VAL A 80 -33.65 -6.66 17.85
C VAL A 80 -34.00 -7.11 16.43
N SER A 81 -32.97 -7.45 15.67
CA SER A 81 -33.11 -7.87 14.27
C SER A 81 -32.08 -8.93 13.90
N TYR A 82 -32.50 -9.90 13.10
CA TYR A 82 -31.65 -10.93 12.52
C TYR A 82 -32.15 -11.26 11.11
N VAL A 83 -31.26 -11.68 10.21
CA VAL A 83 -31.61 -11.93 8.81
C VAL A 83 -32.55 -13.12 8.70
N GLY A 84 -33.70 -12.94 8.04
CA GLY A 84 -34.73 -13.97 7.86
C GLY A 84 -35.63 -14.19 9.08
N MET A 85 -35.64 -13.24 10.03
CA MET A 85 -36.48 -13.26 11.22
C MET A 85 -37.20 -11.93 11.38
N ASP A 86 -38.40 -11.95 11.99
CA ASP A 86 -39.16 -10.75 12.33
C ASP A 86 -38.40 -9.89 13.34
N SER A 87 -38.47 -8.56 13.16
CA SER A 87 -37.87 -7.62 14.10
C SER A 87 -38.69 -7.49 15.38
N TYR A 88 -38.00 -7.51 16.53
CA TYR A 88 -38.62 -7.24 17.84
C TYR A 88 -38.37 -5.79 18.24
N SER A 89 -39.38 -5.12 18.81
CA SER A 89 -39.20 -3.77 19.33
C SER A 89 -39.88 -3.55 20.69
N LYS A 90 -39.25 -2.75 21.56
CA LYS A 90 -39.76 -2.43 22.90
C LYS A 90 -39.39 -1.01 23.30
N HIS A 91 -40.34 -0.23 23.80
CA HIS A 91 -40.03 1.06 24.43
C HIS A 91 -39.38 0.84 25.80
N ILE A 92 -38.30 1.57 26.07
CA ILE A 92 -37.55 1.52 27.33
C ILE A 92 -37.48 2.94 27.89
N GLN A 93 -37.90 3.08 29.13
CA GLN A 93 -37.71 4.29 29.91
C GLN A 93 -36.43 4.13 30.75
N LEU A 94 -35.51 5.08 30.61
CA LEU A 94 -34.24 5.12 31.32
C LEU A 94 -34.34 6.01 32.56
N ASP A 95 -33.79 5.53 33.66
CA ASP A 95 -33.53 6.24 34.89
C ASP A 95 -32.03 6.56 35.02
N LYS A 96 -31.63 7.33 36.03
CA LYS A 96 -30.24 7.85 36.15
C LYS A 96 -29.16 6.74 36.07
N SER A 97 -29.48 5.54 36.55
CA SER A 97 -28.68 4.31 36.41
C SER A 97 -29.58 3.08 36.25
N SER A 98 -30.05 2.80 35.04
CA SER A 98 -30.92 1.65 34.76
C SER A 98 -30.12 0.38 34.46
N THR A 99 -30.27 -0.66 35.27
CA THR A 99 -29.86 -2.02 34.88
C THR A 99 -31.10 -2.85 34.59
N LEU A 100 -31.37 -3.14 33.33
CA LEU A 100 -32.56 -3.86 32.87
C LEU A 100 -32.16 -5.24 32.34
N ASN A 101 -32.82 -6.29 32.78
CA ASN A 101 -32.70 -7.62 32.15
C ASN A 101 -34.02 -7.94 31.46
N LEU A 102 -33.97 -8.17 30.15
CA LEU A 102 -35.11 -8.47 29.30
C LEU A 102 -35.43 -9.96 29.20
N GLY A 103 -34.66 -10.81 29.88
CA GLY A 103 -34.83 -12.27 29.83
C GLY A 103 -34.57 -12.81 28.42
N THR A 104 -35.31 -13.84 28.04
CA THR A 104 -35.24 -14.45 26.70
C THR A 104 -36.26 -13.81 25.77
N ILE A 105 -35.79 -13.27 24.65
CA ILE A 105 -36.61 -12.73 23.56
C ILE A 105 -36.59 -13.77 22.43
N SER A 106 -37.77 -14.25 22.04
CA SER A 106 -37.92 -15.19 20.92
C SER A 106 -38.24 -14.45 19.63
N LEU A 107 -37.44 -14.66 18.58
CA LEU A 107 -37.69 -14.10 17.23
C LEU A 107 -38.37 -15.13 16.34
N LYS A 108 -39.38 -14.70 15.59
CA LYS A 108 -40.11 -15.55 14.64
C LYS A 108 -39.38 -15.59 13.30
N GLU A 109 -39.44 -16.74 12.61
CA GLU A 109 -38.99 -16.82 11.22
C GLU A 109 -39.94 -16.00 10.33
N GLU A 110 -39.36 -15.20 9.43
CA GLU A 110 -40.13 -14.31 8.54
C GLU A 110 -40.91 -15.17 7.52
N SER A 111 -42.25 -15.20 7.61
CA SER A 111 -43.10 -15.98 6.70
C SER A 111 -43.46 -15.18 5.44
N ASN A 112 -42.76 -15.44 4.36
CA ASN A 112 -42.99 -14.96 2.99
C ASN A 112 -42.81 -13.47 2.67
N ILE A 113 -42.03 -13.31 1.59
CA ILE A 113 -41.71 -12.10 0.83
C ILE A 113 -42.88 -11.82 -0.12
N LEU A 114 -43.34 -10.57 -0.20
CA LEU A 114 -44.46 -10.05 -1.02
C LEU A 114 -45.84 -10.04 -0.34
N SER A 115 -46.05 -9.11 0.58
CA SER A 115 -47.10 -8.08 0.46
C SER A 115 -47.07 -7.17 1.69
N GLU A 116 -47.36 -5.91 1.45
CA GLU A 116 -47.42 -4.80 2.40
C GLU A 116 -46.07 -4.16 2.77
N VAL A 117 -45.83 -2.98 2.18
CA VAL A 117 -44.77 -2.05 2.58
C VAL A 117 -45.18 -1.42 3.91
N VAL A 118 -45.05 -2.17 5.00
CA VAL A 118 -44.87 -1.52 6.30
C VAL A 118 -43.41 -1.05 6.31
N ILE A 119 -43.21 0.26 6.41
CA ILE A 119 -41.88 0.87 6.55
C ILE A 119 -41.33 0.46 7.93
N GLN A 120 -40.83 -0.77 8.04
CA GLN A 120 -40.08 -1.21 9.21
C GLN A 120 -38.68 -0.62 9.14
N SER A 121 -38.22 -0.05 10.26
CA SER A 121 -36.87 0.49 10.40
C SER A 121 -35.86 -0.62 10.08
N ARG A 122 -35.11 -0.47 8.99
CA ARG A 122 -34.05 -1.42 8.62
C ARG A 122 -32.93 -1.28 9.64
N ALA A 123 -32.52 -2.42 10.22
CA ALA A 123 -31.44 -2.51 11.18
C ALA A 123 -30.21 -1.68 10.74
N PRO A 124 -29.59 -0.91 11.63
CA PRO A 124 -28.48 -0.05 11.28
C PRO A 124 -27.25 -0.85 10.82
N ILE A 125 -27.11 -2.06 11.34
CA ILE A 125 -26.04 -3.01 11.03
C ILE A 125 -26.65 -4.39 10.92
N THR A 126 -26.31 -5.10 9.86
CA THR A 126 -26.73 -6.47 9.61
C THR A 126 -25.51 -7.33 9.34
N VAL A 127 -25.32 -8.37 10.15
CA VAL A 127 -24.25 -9.36 9.93
C VAL A 127 -24.80 -10.48 9.06
N LYS A 128 -24.36 -10.54 7.81
CA LYS A 128 -24.55 -11.69 6.92
C LYS A 128 -23.28 -12.55 6.99
N LYS A 129 -23.40 -13.86 6.75
CA LYS A 129 -22.32 -14.87 6.78
C LYS A 129 -20.88 -14.29 6.75
N ASP A 130 -20.49 -13.70 5.62
CA ASP A 130 -19.16 -13.10 5.39
C ASP A 130 -19.23 -11.59 5.06
N THR A 131 -20.31 -10.92 5.43
CA THR A 131 -20.57 -9.51 5.07
C THR A 131 -21.16 -8.72 6.22
N LEU A 132 -20.53 -7.59 6.56
CA LEU A 132 -21.12 -6.58 7.45
C LEU A 132 -21.83 -5.53 6.59
N GLU A 133 -23.14 -5.41 6.72
CA GLU A 133 -23.95 -4.43 5.97
C GLU A 133 -24.39 -3.31 6.91
N PHE A 134 -24.15 -2.06 6.51
CA PHE A 134 -24.53 -0.84 7.22
C PHE A 134 -25.61 -0.11 6.42
N ASN A 135 -26.72 0.20 7.10
CA ASN A 135 -27.78 1.02 6.53
C ASN A 135 -27.41 2.51 6.68
N VAL A 136 -27.18 3.21 5.57
CA VAL A 136 -26.70 4.60 5.58
C VAL A 136 -27.70 5.55 6.25
N LYS A 137 -29.01 5.30 6.12
CA LYS A 137 -30.04 6.17 6.72
C LYS A 137 -29.95 6.24 8.24
N SER A 138 -29.42 5.21 8.89
CA SER A 138 -29.31 5.13 10.35
C SER A 138 -28.11 5.93 10.91
N PHE A 139 -27.19 6.40 10.06
CA PHE A 139 -26.01 7.16 10.46
C PHE A 139 -26.13 8.64 10.07
N LYS A 140 -26.25 9.52 11.07
CA LYS A 140 -26.31 10.97 10.85
C LYS A 140 -24.96 11.56 10.46
N THR A 141 -24.98 12.37 9.42
CA THR A 141 -23.84 13.06 8.80
C THR A 141 -24.29 14.44 8.32
N LYS A 142 -23.35 15.33 7.95
CA LYS A 142 -23.69 16.67 7.41
C LYS A 142 -24.60 16.58 6.18
N LYS A 143 -25.35 17.64 5.89
CA LYS A 143 -26.29 17.69 4.75
C LYS A 143 -25.58 17.42 3.41
N ASP A 144 -24.32 17.85 3.30
CA ASP A 144 -23.49 17.69 2.11
C ASP A 144 -22.28 16.77 2.34
N ALA A 145 -22.40 15.83 3.29
CA ALA A 145 -21.33 14.89 3.59
C ALA A 145 -21.07 13.96 2.40
N ASN A 146 -19.79 13.70 2.15
CA ASN A 146 -19.37 12.69 1.19
C ASN A 146 -19.40 11.29 1.85
N VAL A 147 -19.08 10.27 1.05
CA VAL A 147 -19.02 8.90 1.56
C VAL A 147 -17.87 8.70 2.56
N GLU A 148 -16.79 9.47 2.50
CA GLU A 148 -15.71 9.43 3.51
C GLU A 148 -16.24 9.85 4.89
N ASP A 149 -16.99 10.95 4.95
CA ASP A 149 -17.66 11.42 6.16
C ASP A 149 -18.64 10.36 6.71
N LEU A 150 -19.32 9.64 5.82
CA LEU A 150 -20.17 8.51 6.19
C LEU A 150 -19.34 7.36 6.79
N LEU A 151 -18.26 6.95 6.13
CA LEU A 151 -17.38 5.88 6.59
C LEU A 151 -16.77 6.20 7.96
N LYS A 152 -16.38 7.45 8.23
CA LYS A 152 -15.90 7.89 9.57
C LYS A 152 -16.95 7.76 10.68
N LYS A 153 -18.23 7.72 10.33
CA LYS A 153 -19.32 7.45 11.29
C LYS A 153 -19.62 5.96 11.43
N LEU A 154 -19.18 5.13 10.49
CA LEU A 154 -19.31 3.69 10.62
C LEU A 154 -18.39 3.22 11.73
N PRO A 155 -18.90 2.36 12.62
CA PRO A 155 -18.10 1.82 13.70
C PRO A 155 -16.95 1.00 13.12
N GLY A 156 -15.78 1.05 13.78
CA GLY A 156 -14.49 0.39 13.45
C GLY A 156 -14.01 0.51 12.00
N VAL A 157 -14.59 1.45 11.26
CA VAL A 157 -14.01 2.03 10.07
C VAL A 157 -13.23 3.26 10.51
N GLU A 158 -11.94 3.29 10.19
CA GLU A 158 -11.07 4.43 10.40
C GLU A 158 -10.65 4.96 9.03
N VAL A 159 -10.74 6.27 8.84
CA VAL A 159 -10.25 6.94 7.63
C VAL A 159 -9.28 8.01 8.07
N ASP A 160 -8.03 7.87 7.66
CA ASP A 160 -7.00 8.87 7.95
C ASP A 160 -7.13 10.09 7.02
N GLU A 161 -6.34 11.13 7.27
CA GLU A 161 -6.35 12.35 6.46
C GLU A 161 -5.90 12.12 5.01
N ASN A 162 -5.06 11.12 4.78
CA ASN A 162 -4.61 10.73 3.44
C ASN A 162 -5.74 10.03 2.66
N GLY A 163 -6.80 9.59 3.35
CA GLY A 163 -7.95 8.88 2.78
C GLY A 163 -7.79 7.37 2.78
N LYS A 164 -6.77 6.82 3.47
CA LYS A 164 -6.61 5.39 3.68
C LYS A 164 -7.67 4.90 4.64
N ILE A 165 -8.37 3.84 4.24
CA ILE A 165 -9.49 3.28 4.99
C ILE A 165 -9.07 1.96 5.58
N THR A 166 -9.27 1.80 6.89
CA THR A 166 -9.11 0.51 7.56
C THR A 166 -10.41 0.11 8.22
N VAL A 167 -10.70 -1.19 8.23
CA VAL A 167 -11.82 -1.77 8.95
C VAL A 167 -11.26 -2.77 9.94
N ASN A 168 -11.44 -2.51 11.24
CA ASN A 168 -10.91 -3.32 12.33
C ASN A 168 -9.39 -3.50 12.24
N GLY A 169 -8.67 -2.44 11.85
CA GLY A 169 -7.21 -2.43 11.66
C GLY A 169 -6.72 -3.12 10.38
N LYS A 170 -7.63 -3.68 9.55
CA LYS A 170 -7.32 -4.28 8.25
C LYS A 170 -7.56 -3.28 7.14
N GLU A 171 -6.64 -3.22 6.19
CA GLU A 171 -6.72 -2.28 5.08
C GLU A 171 -7.91 -2.61 4.16
N VAL A 172 -8.64 -1.58 3.76
CA VAL A 172 -9.61 -1.70 2.66
C VAL A 172 -8.85 -1.49 1.37
N ASN A 173 -8.64 -2.56 0.62
CA ASN A 173 -7.89 -2.51 -0.62
C ASN A 173 -8.79 -2.57 -1.87
N LYS A 174 -10.12 -2.66 -1.70
CA LYS A 174 -11.12 -2.72 -2.77
C LYS A 174 -12.37 -1.91 -2.43
N ILE A 175 -12.76 -0.94 -3.27
CA ILE A 175 -14.10 -0.33 -3.23
C ILE A 175 -14.92 -0.60 -4.48
N LEU A 176 -16.11 -1.15 -4.27
CA LEU A 176 -17.10 -1.42 -5.30
C LEU A 176 -18.24 -0.41 -5.17
N VAL A 177 -18.85 -0.04 -6.28
CA VAL A 177 -20.15 0.63 -6.32
C VAL A 177 -21.11 -0.22 -7.13
N ASN A 178 -22.23 -0.60 -6.51
CA ASN A 178 -23.20 -1.56 -7.05
C ASN A 178 -22.54 -2.89 -7.47
N GLY A 179 -21.60 -3.40 -6.68
CA GLY A 179 -20.89 -4.66 -6.93
C GLY A 179 -19.80 -4.56 -8.00
N LYS A 180 -19.66 -3.43 -8.69
CA LYS A 180 -18.65 -3.20 -9.73
C LYS A 180 -17.56 -2.26 -9.25
N PRO A 181 -16.29 -2.48 -9.60
CA PRO A 181 -15.22 -1.54 -9.30
C PRO A 181 -15.62 -0.11 -9.69
N PHE A 182 -15.50 0.82 -8.76
CA PHE A 182 -15.72 2.23 -9.00
C PHE A 182 -14.38 2.89 -8.84
N PHE A 183 -13.76 3.22 -9.97
CA PHE A 183 -12.35 3.56 -10.04
C PHE A 183 -11.50 2.46 -9.39
N GLY A 184 -11.09 1.43 -10.12
CA GLY A 184 -10.19 0.39 -9.58
C GLY A 184 -10.55 -0.15 -8.19
N ASN A 185 -9.53 -0.45 -7.37
CA ASN A 185 -9.70 -1.07 -6.06
C ASN A 185 -9.37 -0.12 -4.87
N ASP A 186 -8.76 1.06 -5.02
CA ASP A 186 -8.54 1.93 -3.84
C ASP A 186 -9.85 2.59 -3.32
N PRO A 187 -10.00 2.86 -2.01
CA PRO A 187 -11.16 3.56 -1.43
C PRO A 187 -11.35 5.05 -1.73
N SER A 188 -10.30 5.85 -1.81
CA SER A 188 -10.34 7.28 -1.47
C SER A 188 -11.06 8.22 -2.45
N ILE A 189 -10.97 8.05 -3.78
CA ILE A 189 -11.79 8.84 -4.76
C ILE A 189 -13.28 8.66 -4.50
N THR A 190 -13.69 7.41 -4.39
CA THR A 190 -15.08 6.99 -4.30
C THR A 190 -15.72 7.61 -3.08
N THR A 191 -14.97 7.62 -2.00
CA THR A 191 -15.44 8.12 -0.73
C THR A 191 -15.42 9.65 -0.68
N LYS A 192 -14.46 10.31 -1.34
CA LYS A 192 -14.33 11.77 -1.36
C LYS A 192 -15.31 12.49 -2.30
N ASN A 193 -15.69 11.85 -3.42
CA ASN A 193 -16.48 12.49 -4.49
C ASN A 193 -17.95 12.06 -4.57
N LEU A 194 -18.31 10.86 -4.07
CA LEU A 194 -19.72 10.49 -3.96
C LEU A 194 -20.34 11.15 -2.73
N THR A 195 -21.53 11.74 -2.90
CA THR A 195 -22.30 12.25 -1.78
C THR A 195 -22.92 11.09 -1.00
N LYS A 196 -23.12 11.25 0.30
CA LYS A 196 -23.82 10.23 1.09
C LYS A 196 -25.25 9.97 0.58
N ASP A 197 -25.89 11.00 0.02
CA ASP A 197 -27.34 11.00 -0.20
C ASP A 197 -27.73 10.08 -1.36
N ILE A 198 -26.77 9.75 -2.22
CA ILE A 198 -26.95 8.79 -3.29
C ILE A 198 -26.68 7.35 -2.81
N ILE A 199 -26.10 7.13 -1.64
CA ILE A 199 -25.82 5.78 -1.11
C ILE A 199 -27.00 5.25 -0.30
N GLU A 200 -27.39 4.02 -0.56
CA GLU A 200 -28.41 3.28 0.19
C GLU A 200 -27.80 2.47 1.35
N LYS A 201 -26.75 1.69 1.06
CA LYS A 201 -26.09 0.79 2.02
C LYS A 201 -24.59 0.64 1.73
N VAL A 202 -23.83 0.30 2.77
CA VAL A 202 -22.39 0.00 2.71
C VAL A 202 -22.17 -1.43 3.17
N GLN A 203 -21.48 -2.26 2.39
CA GLN A 203 -21.21 -3.66 2.71
C GLN A 203 -19.70 -3.88 2.84
N ILE A 204 -19.24 -4.59 3.87
CA ILE A 204 -17.83 -4.88 4.09
C ILE A 204 -17.61 -6.39 4.06
N THR A 205 -16.69 -6.85 3.23
CA THR A 205 -16.35 -8.28 3.02
C THR A 205 -14.84 -8.50 2.99
N ASP A 206 -14.40 -9.75 3.12
CA ASP A 206 -13.02 -10.16 2.78
C ASP A 206 -12.81 -10.00 1.27
N THR A 207 -11.65 -9.51 0.84
CA THR A 207 -11.38 -9.25 -0.59
C THR A 207 -11.23 -10.54 -1.39
N LYS A 208 -12.03 -10.73 -2.44
CA LYS A 208 -12.02 -11.91 -3.31
C LYS A 208 -11.58 -11.56 -4.74
N SER A 209 -10.85 -12.48 -5.38
CA SER A 209 -10.71 -12.51 -6.84
C SER A 209 -12.03 -12.88 -7.53
N LYS A 210 -12.16 -12.61 -8.83
CA LYS A 210 -13.36 -12.96 -9.61
C LYS A 210 -13.63 -14.46 -9.60
N SER A 211 -12.61 -15.28 -9.85
CA SER A 211 -12.68 -16.74 -9.76
C SER A 211 -13.09 -17.23 -8.36
N GLU A 212 -12.57 -16.65 -7.28
CA GLU A 212 -12.98 -17.01 -5.91
C GLU A 212 -14.42 -16.60 -5.60
N ALA A 213 -14.84 -15.40 -6.02
CA ALA A 213 -16.22 -14.95 -5.87
C ALA A 213 -17.17 -15.87 -6.66
N PHE A 214 -16.79 -16.26 -7.87
CA PHE A 214 -17.54 -17.15 -8.73
C PHE A 214 -17.68 -18.55 -8.12
N THR A 215 -16.58 -19.17 -7.68
CA THR A 215 -16.54 -20.51 -7.08
C THR A 215 -17.06 -20.55 -5.64
N GLY A 216 -17.34 -19.40 -5.03
CA GLY A 216 -17.75 -19.31 -3.63
C GLY A 216 -16.60 -19.61 -2.65
N GLU A 217 -15.35 -19.46 -3.12
CA GLU A 217 -14.17 -19.51 -2.28
C GLU A 217 -14.07 -18.25 -1.40
N ASN A 218 -13.36 -18.40 -0.30
CA ASN A 218 -13.15 -17.31 0.64
C ASN A 218 -11.88 -16.56 0.25
N GLY A 219 -11.98 -15.23 0.20
CA GLY A 219 -10.89 -14.36 -0.21
C GLY A 219 -9.85 -14.11 0.88
N ASP A 220 -9.04 -13.09 0.62
CA ASP A 220 -7.97 -12.60 1.48
C ASP A 220 -8.54 -12.08 2.82
N ALA A 221 -8.06 -12.63 3.93
CA ALA A 221 -8.46 -12.19 5.28
C ALA A 221 -7.88 -10.85 5.68
N ASN A 222 -6.71 -10.51 5.16
CA ASN A 222 -5.90 -9.38 5.58
C ASN A 222 -6.39 -8.09 4.91
N ASN A 223 -7.12 -8.26 3.81
CA ASN A 223 -7.67 -7.19 2.99
C ASN A 223 -9.20 -7.19 3.01
N LYS A 224 -9.78 -5.99 3.01
CA LYS A 224 -11.24 -5.79 3.02
C LYS A 224 -11.72 -5.12 1.74
N THR A 225 -12.91 -5.51 1.31
CA THR A 225 -13.66 -4.87 0.23
C THR A 225 -14.87 -4.14 0.81
N ILE A 226 -15.03 -2.85 0.48
CA ILE A 226 -16.25 -2.08 0.75
C ILE A 226 -17.08 -1.96 -0.53
N ASN A 227 -18.33 -2.43 -0.52
CA ASN A 227 -19.29 -2.20 -1.60
C ASN A 227 -20.34 -1.14 -1.20
N LEU A 228 -20.42 -0.06 -1.96
CA LEU A 228 -21.39 1.02 -1.80
C LEU A 228 -22.54 0.81 -2.79
N THR A 229 -23.77 0.66 -2.30
CA THR A 229 -24.93 0.56 -3.18
C THR A 229 -25.54 1.94 -3.39
N ILE A 230 -25.65 2.40 -4.65
CA ILE A 230 -26.31 3.65 -5.02
C ILE A 230 -27.83 3.43 -5.13
N LYS A 231 -28.62 4.40 -4.70
CA LYS A 231 -30.08 4.44 -4.89
C LYS A 231 -30.42 4.45 -6.38
N LYS A 232 -31.36 3.60 -6.82
CA LYS A 232 -31.69 3.38 -8.25
C LYS A 232 -31.94 4.69 -9.02
N GLU A 233 -32.59 5.67 -8.40
CA GLU A 233 -32.94 6.96 -9.00
C GLU A 233 -31.75 7.92 -9.23
N ASN A 234 -30.54 7.59 -8.74
CA ASN A 234 -29.37 8.47 -8.76
C ASN A 234 -28.20 7.90 -9.60
N ASN A 235 -28.43 6.90 -10.44
CA ASN A 235 -27.38 6.18 -11.18
C ASN A 235 -27.02 6.79 -12.55
N LYS A 236 -27.35 8.07 -12.78
CA LYS A 236 -27.02 8.82 -14.01
C LYS A 236 -26.57 10.25 -13.70
N GLY A 237 -25.52 10.72 -14.38
CA GLY A 237 -25.05 12.11 -14.28
C GLY A 237 -23.55 12.27 -14.44
N TRP A 238 -23.08 13.51 -14.26
CA TRP A 238 -21.68 13.92 -14.38
C TRP A 238 -21.17 14.49 -13.07
N PHE A 239 -19.93 14.21 -12.70
CA PHE A 239 -19.31 14.83 -11.54
C PHE A 239 -17.79 14.88 -11.70
N GLY A 240 -17.15 15.83 -11.01
CA GLY A 240 -15.73 16.05 -11.18
C GLY A 240 -15.20 17.22 -10.37
N ARG A 241 -13.92 17.51 -10.59
CA ARG A 241 -13.19 18.59 -9.94
C ARG A 241 -12.23 19.23 -10.93
N VAL A 242 -12.19 20.55 -10.96
CA VAL A 242 -11.16 21.34 -11.63
C VAL A 242 -10.45 22.16 -10.56
N SER A 243 -9.13 22.23 -10.62
CA SER A 243 -8.33 23.05 -9.72
C SER A 243 -7.10 23.60 -10.41
N GLY A 244 -6.70 24.80 -10.01
CA GLY A 244 -5.47 25.43 -10.44
C GLY A 244 -4.91 26.31 -9.32
N GLY A 245 -3.60 26.47 -9.28
CA GLY A 245 -2.92 27.33 -8.34
C GLY A 245 -1.63 27.89 -8.90
N ALA A 246 -1.32 29.11 -8.48
CA ALA A 246 -0.09 29.82 -8.79
C ALA A 246 0.54 30.31 -7.48
N GLY A 247 1.85 30.19 -7.37
CA GLY A 247 2.60 30.57 -6.19
C GLY A 247 3.89 31.31 -6.48
N THR A 248 4.58 31.69 -5.41
CA THR A 248 5.93 32.29 -5.47
C THR A 248 6.91 31.34 -6.18
N ASP A 249 8.06 31.85 -6.60
CA ASP A 249 9.14 31.04 -7.19
C ASP A 249 8.71 30.22 -8.41
N LYS A 250 7.77 30.78 -9.19
CA LYS A 250 7.17 30.16 -10.38
C LYS A 250 6.52 28.79 -10.10
N ARG A 251 6.05 28.57 -8.86
CA ARG A 251 5.33 27.34 -8.48
C ARG A 251 3.91 27.34 -9.01
N PHE A 252 3.46 26.20 -9.53
CA PHE A 252 2.10 26.04 -10.04
C PHE A 252 1.58 24.62 -9.82
N GLU A 253 0.26 24.50 -9.79
CA GLU A 253 -0.45 23.23 -9.83
C GLU A 253 -1.70 23.37 -10.70
N GLY A 254 -2.06 22.32 -11.43
CA GLY A 254 -3.29 22.24 -12.21
C GLY A 254 -3.78 20.80 -12.21
N ALA A 255 -5.07 20.59 -11.99
CA ALA A 255 -5.67 19.26 -12.01
C ALA A 255 -7.14 19.34 -12.42
N ALA A 256 -7.58 18.46 -13.31
CA ALA A 256 -8.96 18.33 -13.75
C ALA A 256 -9.35 16.86 -13.80
N MET A 257 -10.55 16.53 -13.31
CA MET A 257 -11.12 15.19 -13.36
C MET A 257 -12.61 15.30 -13.67
N VAL A 258 -13.09 14.52 -14.63
CA VAL A 258 -14.48 14.49 -15.09
C VAL A 258 -14.94 13.04 -15.17
N ASN A 259 -16.12 12.76 -14.63
CA ASN A 259 -16.69 11.41 -14.57
C ASN A 259 -18.14 11.44 -15.05
N ARG A 260 -18.55 10.42 -15.81
CA ARG A 260 -19.91 10.22 -16.33
C ARG A 260 -20.42 8.85 -15.92
N PHE A 261 -21.62 8.83 -15.38
CA PHE A 261 -22.36 7.64 -14.97
C PHE A 261 -23.60 7.52 -15.83
N ASP A 262 -23.77 6.35 -16.45
CA ASP A 262 -25.01 5.97 -17.11
C ASP A 262 -25.31 4.49 -16.86
N ASN A 263 -25.98 4.22 -15.74
CA ASN A 263 -26.31 2.87 -15.29
C ASN A 263 -25.06 1.98 -15.07
N ASN A 264 -24.80 1.09 -16.03
CA ASN A 264 -23.65 0.18 -16.04
C ASN A 264 -22.42 0.82 -16.68
N GLN A 265 -22.64 1.78 -17.59
CA GLN A 265 -21.59 2.49 -18.28
C GLN A 265 -20.98 3.56 -17.38
N ARG A 266 -19.65 3.54 -17.31
CA ARG A 266 -18.85 4.47 -16.52
C ARG A 266 -17.69 4.95 -17.39
N PHE A 267 -17.54 6.26 -17.48
CA PHE A 267 -16.45 6.89 -18.21
C PHE A 267 -15.81 7.95 -17.32
N SER A 268 -14.49 8.06 -17.35
CA SER A 268 -13.78 9.06 -16.56
C SER A 268 -12.48 9.49 -17.20
N VAL A 269 -12.15 10.76 -17.05
CA VAL A 269 -10.94 11.39 -17.59
C VAL A 269 -10.32 12.25 -16.53
N LEU A 270 -9.00 12.23 -16.44
CA LEU A 270 -8.24 13.14 -15.59
C LEU A 270 -6.97 13.65 -16.27
N ALA A 271 -6.50 14.80 -15.82
CA ALA A 271 -5.22 15.37 -16.20
C ALA A 271 -4.68 16.28 -15.08
N SER A 272 -3.38 16.23 -14.82
CA SER A 272 -2.71 17.17 -13.90
C SER A 272 -1.32 17.57 -14.38
N THR A 273 -0.85 18.70 -13.86
CA THR A 273 0.50 19.22 -14.07
C THR A 273 0.92 20.04 -12.85
N ASN A 274 2.15 19.92 -12.38
CA ASN A 274 2.68 20.72 -11.28
C ASN A 274 4.21 20.67 -11.20
N ASN A 275 4.82 21.59 -10.46
CA ASN A 275 6.26 21.63 -10.13
C ASN A 275 6.53 21.79 -8.63
N ILE A 276 5.62 21.26 -7.81
CA ILE A 276 5.65 21.30 -6.34
C ILE A 276 5.85 19.90 -5.75
N ASN A 277 6.50 19.00 -6.50
CA ASN A 277 6.73 17.58 -6.18
C ASN A 277 5.45 16.84 -5.74
N SER A 278 4.30 17.34 -6.16
CA SER A 278 3.00 16.80 -5.81
C SER A 278 2.57 15.78 -6.86
N PRO A 279 1.87 14.71 -6.46
CA PRO A 279 1.23 13.81 -7.42
C PRO A 279 0.09 14.49 -8.22
N GLY A 280 -0.32 15.72 -7.89
CA GLY A 280 -1.41 16.48 -8.55
C GLY A 280 -2.81 15.96 -8.22
N PHE A 281 -2.91 14.67 -7.96
CA PHE A 281 -4.07 13.95 -7.45
C PHE A 281 -3.66 13.13 -6.22
N SER A 282 -4.60 12.81 -5.33
CA SER A 282 -4.36 11.94 -4.19
C SER A 282 -3.89 10.54 -4.63
N PHE A 283 -3.17 9.85 -3.75
CA PHE A 283 -2.70 8.47 -3.97
C PHE A 283 -3.79 7.56 -4.56
N GLY A 284 -4.95 7.52 -3.93
CA GLY A 284 -6.04 6.72 -4.46
C GLY A 284 -6.77 7.36 -5.63
N GLU A 285 -6.57 8.65 -5.96
CA GLU A 285 -6.97 9.17 -7.26
C GLU A 285 -6.22 8.50 -8.42
N ILE A 286 -4.95 8.19 -8.22
CA ILE A 286 -4.06 7.64 -9.25
C ILE A 286 -4.01 6.10 -9.22
N GLN A 287 -3.97 5.47 -8.03
CA GLN A 287 -3.94 4.01 -7.89
C GLN A 287 -5.10 3.30 -8.57
N LYS A 288 -6.25 3.96 -8.67
CA LYS A 288 -7.46 3.41 -9.25
C LYS A 288 -7.41 3.24 -10.75
N MET A 289 -6.52 3.97 -11.44
CA MET A 289 -6.32 3.81 -12.88
C MET A 289 -5.51 2.57 -13.23
N PHE A 290 -4.81 1.97 -12.27
CA PHE A 290 -3.81 0.94 -12.51
C PHE A 290 -4.18 -0.46 -12.04
N GLY A 291 -5.41 -0.66 -11.53
CA GLY A 291 -5.87 -1.97 -11.05
C GLY A 291 -5.15 -2.41 -9.78
N GLY A 292 -5.89 -2.89 -8.78
CA GLY A 292 -5.28 -3.39 -7.54
C GLY A 292 -4.56 -4.72 -7.78
N GLY A 293 -3.25 -4.67 -8.06
CA GLY A 293 -2.38 -5.83 -8.16
C GLY A 293 -0.87 -5.52 -8.13
N GLY A 294 -0.49 -4.25 -7.94
CA GLY A 294 0.86 -3.77 -8.17
C GLY A 294 1.74 -3.52 -6.94
N ASN A 295 3.06 -3.47 -7.14
CA ASN A 295 4.02 -3.02 -6.13
C ASN A 295 3.79 -1.53 -5.84
N ILE A 296 3.37 -1.22 -4.61
CA ILE A 296 3.06 0.12 -4.14
C ILE A 296 4.14 0.55 -3.13
N TRP A 297 4.69 1.75 -3.32
CA TRP A 297 5.55 2.40 -2.34
C TRP A 297 5.01 3.80 -2.07
N ILE A 298 4.94 4.22 -0.81
CA ILE A 298 4.54 5.58 -0.41
C ILE A 298 5.69 6.16 0.40
N GLY A 299 6.29 7.24 -0.10
CA GLY A 299 7.41 7.92 0.53
C GLY A 299 6.97 8.93 1.60
N GLY A 300 7.85 9.20 2.58
CA GLY A 300 7.61 10.15 3.67
C GLY A 300 7.45 11.64 3.25
N ASN A 301 7.73 11.94 1.98
CA ASN A 301 7.63 13.28 1.37
C ASN A 301 6.34 13.47 0.54
N GLY A 302 5.35 12.58 0.69
CA GLY A 302 4.05 12.67 0.01
C GLY A 302 4.02 12.17 -1.44
N GLY A 303 5.17 11.78 -2.00
CA GLY A 303 5.25 11.03 -3.25
C GLY A 303 4.96 9.55 -3.08
N PHE A 304 4.53 8.88 -4.15
CA PHE A 304 4.27 7.45 -4.14
C PHE A 304 4.62 6.82 -5.49
N SER A 305 4.85 5.51 -5.53
CA SER A 305 5.00 4.77 -6.77
C SER A 305 4.07 3.57 -6.86
N ILE A 306 3.60 3.27 -8.07
CA ILE A 306 2.69 2.15 -8.36
C ILE A 306 3.23 1.42 -9.59
N ASN A 307 3.63 0.15 -9.45
CA ASN A 307 4.22 -0.63 -10.55
C ASN A 307 5.43 0.06 -11.20
N GLY A 308 6.34 0.58 -10.38
CA GLY A 308 7.53 1.32 -10.85
C GLY A 308 7.25 2.78 -11.26
N ARG A 309 5.99 3.20 -11.35
CA ARG A 309 5.59 4.55 -11.80
C ARG A 309 5.64 5.52 -10.62
N ARG A 310 6.51 6.53 -10.64
CA ARG A 310 6.63 7.53 -9.56
C ARG A 310 5.67 8.70 -9.77
N PHE A 311 4.96 9.10 -8.70
CA PHE A 311 3.98 10.17 -8.65
C PHE A 311 4.30 11.12 -7.50
N GLY A 312 4.91 12.24 -7.84
CA GLY A 312 5.49 13.14 -6.84
C GLY A 312 6.58 12.46 -6.00
N GLY A 313 7.25 13.25 -5.17
CA GLY A 313 8.41 12.81 -4.37
C GLY A 313 9.58 12.22 -5.17
N GLY A 314 10.71 12.05 -4.48
CA GLY A 314 12.01 11.81 -5.09
C GLY A 314 13.01 12.89 -4.64
N SER A 315 14.29 12.68 -4.92
CA SER A 315 15.34 13.66 -4.67
C SER A 315 15.28 14.73 -5.75
N GLY A 316 15.36 16.01 -5.37
CA GLY A 316 15.34 17.13 -6.33
C GLY A 316 14.00 17.83 -6.53
N ILE A 317 13.96 18.72 -7.51
CA ILE A 317 12.75 19.43 -7.94
C ILE A 317 12.15 18.67 -9.12
N ILE A 318 10.91 18.22 -8.94
CA ILE A 318 10.20 17.37 -9.88
C ILE A 318 9.01 18.13 -10.45
N LYS A 319 8.98 18.23 -11.77
CA LYS A 319 7.80 18.66 -12.53
C LYS A 319 7.08 17.41 -13.02
N SER A 320 5.84 17.25 -12.59
CA SER A 320 5.01 16.09 -12.93
C SER A 320 3.89 16.49 -13.88
N LYS A 321 3.60 15.63 -14.85
CA LYS A 321 2.45 15.69 -15.76
C LYS A 321 1.74 14.34 -15.73
N THR A 322 0.43 14.33 -15.56
CA THR A 322 -0.34 13.09 -15.64
C THR A 322 -1.58 13.28 -16.49
N ALA A 323 -1.99 12.23 -17.19
CA ALA A 323 -3.27 12.20 -17.89
C ALA A 323 -3.80 10.77 -17.89
N GLY A 324 -5.12 10.60 -17.96
CA GLY A 324 -5.67 9.27 -18.00
C GLY A 324 -7.14 9.23 -18.32
N ALA A 325 -7.58 8.10 -18.87
CA ALA A 325 -8.98 7.82 -19.16
C ALA A 325 -9.33 6.39 -18.71
N THR A 326 -10.56 6.19 -18.24
CA THR A 326 -11.08 4.88 -17.87
C THR A 326 -12.48 4.70 -18.44
N TYR A 327 -12.76 3.50 -18.93
CA TYR A 327 -14.06 3.09 -19.45
C TYR A 327 -14.44 1.73 -18.88
N ALA A 328 -15.67 1.60 -18.39
CA ALA A 328 -16.22 0.33 -17.96
C ALA A 328 -17.69 0.22 -18.36
N ASP A 329 -18.09 -0.94 -18.88
CA ASP A 329 -19.47 -1.20 -19.30
C ASP A 329 -19.81 -2.69 -19.21
N GLU A 330 -21.10 -3.02 -19.30
CA GLU A 330 -21.62 -4.38 -19.40
C GLU A 330 -22.31 -4.57 -20.74
N PHE A 331 -21.68 -5.34 -21.63
CA PHE A 331 -22.17 -5.58 -22.98
C PHE A 331 -23.02 -6.84 -23.03
N GLY A 332 -24.33 -6.70 -22.86
CA GLY A 332 -25.24 -7.84 -22.80
C GLY A 332 -25.09 -8.64 -21.49
N LYS A 333 -25.69 -9.82 -21.41
CA LYS A 333 -25.63 -10.63 -20.19
C LYS A 333 -24.29 -11.38 -20.11
N GLY A 334 -23.54 -11.13 -19.04
CA GLY A 334 -22.34 -11.91 -18.68
C GLY A 334 -21.01 -11.37 -19.23
N LEU A 335 -20.97 -10.27 -19.97
CA LEU A 335 -19.73 -9.65 -20.44
C LEU A 335 -19.53 -8.28 -19.77
N ASP A 336 -18.63 -8.24 -18.78
CA ASP A 336 -18.14 -6.99 -18.20
C ASP A 336 -16.80 -6.62 -18.86
N VAL A 337 -16.67 -5.38 -19.32
CA VAL A 337 -15.45 -4.85 -19.95
C VAL A 337 -14.95 -3.65 -19.17
N ASN A 338 -13.64 -3.59 -18.95
CA ASN A 338 -12.94 -2.47 -18.33
C ASN A 338 -11.66 -2.15 -19.11
N ALA A 339 -11.43 -0.88 -19.41
CA ALA A 339 -10.24 -0.40 -20.11
C ALA A 339 -9.74 0.89 -19.46
N ASN A 340 -8.44 0.96 -19.19
CA ASN A 340 -7.79 2.09 -18.52
C ASN A 340 -6.53 2.47 -19.28
N TYR A 341 -6.41 3.74 -19.63
CA TYR A 341 -5.20 4.32 -20.21
C TYR A 341 -4.65 5.40 -19.29
N PHE A 342 -3.34 5.42 -19.09
CA PHE A 342 -2.67 6.41 -18.25
C PHE A 342 -1.34 6.85 -18.85
N TYR A 343 -1.07 8.14 -18.77
CA TYR A 343 0.20 8.78 -19.06
C TYR A 343 0.77 9.43 -17.78
N SER A 344 2.03 9.14 -17.47
CA SER A 344 2.79 9.76 -16.39
C SER A 344 4.11 10.28 -16.94
N GLY A 345 4.30 11.59 -16.92
CA GLY A 345 5.53 12.27 -17.29
C GLY A 345 6.16 12.95 -16.09
N SER A 346 7.48 12.89 -15.96
CA SER A 346 8.21 13.64 -14.94
C SER A 346 9.55 14.14 -15.45
N THR A 347 9.91 15.37 -15.10
CA THR A 347 11.29 15.86 -15.21
C THR A 347 11.82 16.14 -13.81
N SER A 348 13.03 15.70 -13.51
CA SER A 348 13.66 15.82 -12.20
C SER A 348 15.04 16.46 -12.35
N ASN A 349 15.32 17.47 -11.53
CA ASN A 349 16.63 18.10 -11.41
C ASN A 349 17.11 17.92 -9.97
N ASN A 350 18.24 17.25 -9.76
CA ASN A 350 18.75 16.95 -8.43
C ASN A 350 20.26 17.16 -8.36
N GLU A 351 20.69 17.92 -7.36
CA GLU A 351 22.09 17.97 -6.93
C GLU A 351 22.17 17.25 -5.58
N SER A 352 23.18 16.41 -5.40
CA SER A 352 23.43 15.75 -4.13
C SER A 352 24.90 15.75 -3.76
N LYS A 353 25.15 15.81 -2.47
CA LYS A 353 26.48 15.69 -1.87
C LYS A 353 26.47 14.51 -0.91
N SER A 354 27.53 13.71 -0.94
CA SER A 354 27.73 12.57 -0.04
C SER A 354 29.15 12.58 0.51
N ASN A 355 29.28 12.45 1.83
CA ASN A 355 30.54 12.31 2.53
C ASN A 355 30.52 10.96 3.26
N ARG A 356 31.46 10.07 2.92
CA ARG A 356 31.58 8.73 3.49
C ARG A 356 32.88 8.58 4.27
N GLU A 357 32.79 8.04 5.47
CA GLU A 357 33.93 7.51 6.24
C GLU A 357 33.85 5.99 6.19
N TYR A 358 34.79 5.34 5.51
CA TYR A 358 34.92 3.90 5.51
C TYR A 358 35.81 3.45 6.68
N THR A 359 35.42 2.36 7.33
CA THR A 359 36.21 1.73 8.40
C THR A 359 36.57 0.32 7.95
N LEU A 360 37.84 0.11 7.61
CA LEU A 360 38.44 -1.20 7.36
C LEU A 360 39.01 -1.76 8.68
N PRO A 361 39.37 -3.06 8.76
CA PRO A 361 39.94 -3.65 9.98
C PRO A 361 41.24 -2.98 10.45
N ASP A 362 42.01 -2.42 9.52
CA ASP A 362 43.37 -1.91 9.68
C ASP A 362 43.51 -0.40 9.48
N ARG A 363 42.60 0.23 8.71
CA ARG A 363 42.63 1.67 8.40
C ARG A 363 41.24 2.26 8.12
N LYS A 364 41.18 3.58 8.01
CA LYS A 364 40.04 4.36 7.54
C LYS A 364 40.39 5.11 6.26
N TYR A 365 39.37 5.48 5.51
CA TYR A 365 39.51 6.41 4.40
C TYR A 365 38.18 7.13 4.19
N PHE A 366 38.25 8.29 3.54
CA PHE A 366 37.09 9.16 3.29
C PHE A 366 36.80 9.22 1.80
N SER A 367 35.53 9.39 1.43
CA SER A 367 35.12 9.66 0.04
C SER A 367 34.08 10.77 0.05
N ASN A 368 34.34 11.83 -0.71
CA ASN A 368 33.46 12.97 -0.88
C ASN A 368 32.98 12.99 -2.33
N ALA A 369 31.67 12.98 -2.54
CA ALA A 369 31.08 12.95 -3.87
C ALA A 369 30.04 14.06 -4.05
N VAL A 370 30.07 14.73 -5.20
CA VAL A 370 29.03 15.63 -5.69
C VAL A 370 28.45 15.05 -6.98
N SER A 371 27.14 14.93 -7.05
CA SER A 371 26.45 14.50 -8.26
C SER A 371 25.33 15.45 -8.66
N SER A 372 25.19 15.67 -9.95
CA SER A 372 24.09 16.41 -10.57
C SER A 372 23.42 15.51 -11.59
N SER A 373 22.10 15.35 -11.47
CA SER A 373 21.31 14.50 -12.36
C SER A 373 20.09 15.26 -12.88
N ASP A 374 19.89 15.16 -14.20
CA ASP A 374 18.71 15.63 -14.91
C ASP A 374 18.05 14.44 -15.59
N ASP A 375 16.84 14.10 -15.17
CA ASP A 375 16.09 12.94 -15.67
C ASP A 375 14.74 13.39 -16.24
N GLU A 376 14.42 12.95 -17.45
CA GLU A 376 13.09 13.00 -18.04
C GLU A 376 12.54 11.58 -18.20
N ASN A 377 11.27 11.40 -17.86
CA ASN A 377 10.60 10.11 -17.90
C ASN A 377 9.20 10.26 -18.46
N HIS A 378 8.83 9.38 -19.38
CA HIS A 378 7.50 9.27 -19.98
C HIS A 378 7.02 7.83 -19.87
N ASN A 379 5.88 7.62 -19.24
CA ASN A 379 5.29 6.30 -19.06
C ASN A 379 3.85 6.31 -19.59
N HIS A 380 3.56 5.43 -20.53
CA HIS A 380 2.22 5.11 -21.01
C HIS A 380 1.84 3.72 -20.50
N SER A 381 0.59 3.55 -20.10
CA SER A 381 0.07 2.23 -19.75
C SER A 381 -1.37 2.05 -20.20
N LEU A 382 -1.68 0.87 -20.70
CA LEU A 382 -3.01 0.43 -21.09
C LEU A 382 -3.33 -0.88 -20.36
N ASP A 383 -4.34 -0.85 -19.50
CA ASP A 383 -4.81 -2.00 -18.72
C ASP A 383 -6.23 -2.33 -19.14
N THR A 384 -6.47 -3.56 -19.60
CA THR A 384 -7.81 -4.02 -20.01
C THR A 384 -8.22 -5.27 -19.24
N GLU A 385 -9.50 -5.43 -18.97
CA GLU A 385 -10.07 -6.58 -18.29
C GLU A 385 -11.40 -6.95 -18.95
N PHE A 386 -11.51 -8.22 -19.33
CA PHE A 386 -12.71 -8.84 -19.88
C PHE A 386 -13.13 -9.96 -18.95
N ASP A 387 -14.30 -9.83 -18.32
CA ASP A 387 -14.93 -10.89 -17.54
C ASP A 387 -16.10 -11.44 -18.35
N ILE A 388 -16.00 -12.71 -18.75
CA ILE A 388 -16.98 -13.39 -19.59
C ILE A 388 -17.59 -14.56 -18.80
N GLU A 389 -18.76 -14.34 -18.23
CA GLU A 389 -19.60 -15.37 -17.63
C GLU A 389 -20.51 -15.95 -18.72
N ILE A 390 -20.11 -17.11 -19.25
CA ILE A 390 -20.88 -17.83 -20.28
C ILE A 390 -22.16 -18.41 -19.67
N ASP A 391 -22.04 -18.96 -18.46
CA ASP A 391 -23.14 -19.51 -17.67
C ASP A 391 -22.74 -19.54 -16.18
N SER A 392 -23.64 -19.96 -15.29
CA SER A 392 -23.40 -20.05 -13.84
C SER A 392 -22.23 -20.96 -13.39
N THR A 393 -21.67 -21.72 -14.33
CA THR A 393 -20.60 -22.71 -14.15
C THR A 393 -19.30 -22.35 -14.88
N LEU A 394 -19.30 -21.53 -15.94
CA LEU A 394 -18.10 -21.17 -16.70
C LEU A 394 -17.83 -19.65 -16.70
N LEU A 395 -16.64 -19.29 -16.19
CA LEU A 395 -16.11 -17.93 -16.19
C LEU A 395 -14.76 -17.88 -16.90
N ILE A 396 -14.59 -16.93 -17.81
CA ILE A 396 -13.33 -16.59 -18.47
C ILE A 396 -12.93 -15.18 -18.04
N ASN A 397 -11.69 -14.98 -17.63
CA ASN A 397 -11.13 -13.66 -17.33
C ASN A 397 -9.89 -13.43 -18.19
N ILE A 398 -9.87 -12.33 -18.94
CA ILE A 398 -8.74 -11.96 -19.79
C ILE A 398 -8.25 -10.58 -19.34
N ARG A 399 -6.96 -10.46 -19.01
CA ARG A 399 -6.35 -9.21 -18.55
C ARG A 399 -5.05 -8.93 -19.31
N PRO A 400 -5.12 -8.27 -20.48
CA PRO A 400 -3.96 -7.69 -21.15
C PRO A 400 -3.55 -6.35 -20.50
N THR A 401 -2.27 -6.20 -20.27
CA THR A 401 -1.60 -4.98 -19.80
C THR A 401 -0.44 -4.65 -20.72
N PHE A 402 -0.36 -3.40 -21.14
CA PHE A 402 0.74 -2.84 -21.92
C PHE A 402 1.34 -1.66 -21.15
N VAL A 403 2.66 -1.57 -21.10
CA VAL A 403 3.39 -0.43 -20.53
C VAL A 403 4.50 -0.07 -21.50
N PHE A 404 4.59 1.20 -21.84
CA PHE A 404 5.72 1.77 -22.57
C PHE A 404 6.35 2.84 -21.71
N ASN A 405 7.65 2.77 -21.51
CA ASN A 405 8.41 3.74 -20.76
C ASN A 405 9.58 4.23 -21.60
N LYS A 406 9.75 5.55 -21.66
CA LYS A 406 10.92 6.20 -22.23
C LYS A 406 11.56 7.06 -21.16
N ARG A 407 12.85 6.90 -20.94
CA ARG A 407 13.64 7.69 -20.01
C ARG A 407 14.85 8.27 -20.72
N GLU A 408 15.10 9.54 -20.48
CA GLU A 408 16.31 10.22 -20.91
C GLU A 408 16.95 10.82 -19.67
N GLY A 409 18.25 10.62 -19.48
CA GLY A 409 18.93 11.04 -18.28
C GLY A 409 20.35 11.51 -18.57
N SER A 410 20.78 12.52 -17.84
CA SER A 410 22.19 12.88 -17.74
C SER A 410 22.61 12.89 -16.29
N ASN A 411 23.80 12.37 -16.01
CA ASN A 411 24.38 12.37 -14.69
C ASN A 411 25.84 12.80 -14.77
N ARG A 412 26.19 13.80 -13.96
CA ARG A 412 27.57 14.21 -13.73
C ARG A 412 27.97 13.88 -12.30
N ARG A 413 29.10 13.21 -12.11
CA ARG A 413 29.65 12.89 -10.80
C ARG A 413 31.10 13.38 -10.69
N GLN A 414 31.43 13.89 -9.51
CA GLN A 414 32.80 14.18 -9.09
C GLN A 414 32.99 13.53 -7.73
N GLU A 415 34.07 12.79 -7.54
CA GLU A 415 34.39 12.09 -6.31
C GLU A 415 35.88 12.19 -6.01
N GLU A 416 36.20 12.38 -4.73
CA GLU A 416 37.57 12.39 -4.19
C GLU A 416 37.66 11.38 -3.05
N SER A 417 38.67 10.51 -3.08
CA SER A 417 38.99 9.63 -1.94
C SER A 417 40.22 10.16 -1.20
N LEU A 418 40.15 10.18 0.12
CA LEU A 418 41.21 10.66 1.02
C LEU A 418 41.64 9.56 2.00
N ASP A 419 42.92 9.48 2.32
CA ASP A 419 43.43 8.59 3.38
C ASP A 419 43.10 9.11 4.80
N GLU A 420 43.57 8.40 5.84
CA GLU A 420 43.38 8.81 7.25
C GLU A 420 43.94 10.20 7.58
N ASN A 421 44.95 10.66 6.84
CA ASN A 421 45.60 11.95 7.02
C ASN A 421 44.94 13.06 6.17
N ASN A 422 43.83 12.74 5.48
CA ASN A 422 43.15 13.59 4.50
C ASN A 422 43.99 13.90 3.25
N THR A 423 44.93 13.02 2.89
CA THR A 423 45.69 13.10 1.64
C THR A 423 44.85 12.51 0.51
N LEU A 424 44.75 13.22 -0.62
CA LEU A 424 44.04 12.74 -1.80
C LEU A 424 44.72 11.49 -2.36
N THR A 425 43.99 10.37 -2.42
CA THR A 425 44.47 9.09 -2.96
C THR A 425 43.98 8.86 -4.38
N ASN A 426 42.73 9.24 -4.68
CA ASN A 426 42.19 9.22 -6.04
C ASN A 426 41.13 10.32 -6.27
N SER A 427 40.97 10.70 -7.53
CA SER A 427 39.92 11.58 -8.03
C SER A 427 39.20 10.90 -9.19
N TYR A 428 37.88 10.99 -9.22
CA TYR A 428 37.03 10.44 -10.27
C TYR A 428 36.04 11.48 -10.77
N THR A 429 35.98 11.66 -12.09
CA THR A 429 34.95 12.47 -12.74
C THR A 429 34.24 11.65 -13.79
N SER A 430 32.91 11.80 -13.89
CA SER A 430 32.16 11.19 -14.97
C SER A 430 30.98 12.04 -15.43
N THR A 431 30.68 11.92 -16.71
CA THR A 431 29.47 12.43 -17.35
C THR A 431 28.86 11.30 -18.17
N ALA A 432 27.65 10.91 -17.84
CA ALA A 432 26.90 9.89 -18.56
C ALA A 432 25.61 10.51 -19.13
N TYR A 433 25.27 10.17 -20.37
CA TYR A 433 23.98 10.44 -20.98
C TYR A 433 23.38 9.12 -21.44
N ALA A 434 22.15 8.83 -21.04
CA ALA A 434 21.47 7.59 -21.38
C ALA A 434 20.05 7.86 -21.87
N THR A 435 19.67 7.16 -22.95
CA THR A 435 18.29 7.08 -23.44
C THR A 435 17.85 5.63 -23.36
N SER A 436 16.76 5.37 -22.66
CA SER A 436 16.23 4.02 -22.42
C SER A 436 14.77 3.94 -22.83
N GLU A 437 14.41 2.93 -23.61
CA GLU A 437 13.04 2.62 -24.02
C GLU A 437 12.69 1.20 -23.55
N ALA A 438 11.62 1.08 -22.77
CA ALA A 438 11.16 -0.19 -22.22
C ALA A 438 9.69 -0.44 -22.58
N ASN A 439 9.42 -1.63 -23.10
CA ASN A 439 8.10 -2.13 -23.47
C ASN A 439 7.77 -3.35 -22.61
N ASN A 440 6.65 -3.33 -21.90
CA ASN A 440 6.15 -4.48 -21.15
C ASN A 440 4.75 -4.86 -21.64
N PHE A 441 4.57 -6.11 -22.00
CA PHE A 441 3.27 -6.71 -22.29
C PHE A 441 3.06 -7.89 -21.35
N GLU A 442 1.95 -7.89 -20.61
CA GLU A 442 1.50 -9.05 -19.85
C GLU A 442 0.08 -9.40 -20.27
N ASN A 443 -0.19 -10.67 -20.52
CA ASN A 443 -1.56 -11.16 -20.67
C ASN A 443 -1.82 -12.28 -19.67
N ARG A 444 -2.87 -12.11 -18.87
CA ARG A 444 -3.37 -13.16 -17.99
C ARG A 444 -4.73 -13.66 -18.46
N LEU A 445 -4.81 -14.94 -18.76
CA LEU A 445 -6.04 -15.67 -19.07
C LEU A 445 -6.35 -16.65 -17.92
N ASP A 446 -7.50 -16.49 -17.26
CA ASP A 446 -8.02 -17.46 -16.30
C ASP A 446 -9.33 -18.05 -16.83
N ILE A 447 -9.43 -19.38 -16.88
CA ILE A 447 -10.65 -20.10 -17.24
C ILE A 447 -11.04 -20.95 -16.04
N THR A 448 -12.24 -20.72 -15.48
CA THR A 448 -12.76 -21.44 -14.32
C THR A 448 -14.07 -22.12 -14.66
N LYS A 449 -14.14 -23.45 -14.54
CA LYS A 449 -15.35 -24.26 -14.72
C LYS A 449 -15.74 -24.94 -13.42
N LYS A 450 -16.91 -24.65 -12.85
CA LYS A 450 -17.50 -25.40 -11.73
C LYS A 450 -17.97 -26.77 -12.22
N ILE A 451 -17.80 -27.79 -11.38
CA ILE A 451 -18.22 -29.16 -11.67
C ILE A 451 -19.16 -29.64 -10.58
N GLY A 452 -20.42 -29.88 -10.95
CA GLY A 452 -21.47 -30.29 -10.02
C GLY A 452 -21.74 -29.27 -8.90
N SER A 453 -22.34 -29.73 -7.81
CA SER A 453 -22.79 -28.89 -6.69
C SER A 453 -21.99 -29.08 -5.39
N LYS A 454 -20.94 -29.93 -5.42
CA LYS A 454 -20.14 -30.30 -4.24
C LYS A 454 -18.96 -29.36 -3.96
N GLY A 455 -18.84 -28.27 -4.72
CA GLY A 455 -17.77 -27.27 -4.59
C GLY A 455 -16.52 -27.57 -5.44
N SER A 456 -16.60 -28.51 -6.38
CA SER A 456 -15.52 -28.84 -7.31
C SER A 456 -15.38 -27.80 -8.43
N PHE A 457 -14.17 -27.60 -8.92
CA PHE A 457 -13.90 -26.81 -10.12
C PHE A 457 -12.64 -27.28 -10.82
N ILE A 458 -12.55 -26.95 -12.10
CA ILE A 458 -11.30 -26.92 -12.87
C ILE A 458 -10.94 -25.47 -13.11
N LYS A 459 -9.66 -25.15 -12.96
CA LYS A 459 -9.11 -23.84 -13.30
C LYS A 459 -7.85 -24.00 -14.13
N GLY A 460 -7.81 -23.33 -15.28
CA GLY A 460 -6.61 -23.11 -16.07
C GLY A 460 -6.23 -21.63 -15.99
N SER A 461 -4.95 -21.35 -15.75
CA SER A 461 -4.39 -20.00 -15.77
C SER A 461 -3.18 -19.98 -16.70
N ILE A 462 -3.10 -18.98 -17.58
CA ILE A 462 -1.96 -18.72 -18.45
C ILE A 462 -1.58 -17.25 -18.25
N THR A 463 -0.31 -17.01 -17.97
CA THR A 463 0.29 -15.67 -17.92
C THR A 463 1.45 -15.64 -18.91
N ASN A 464 1.34 -14.80 -19.93
CA ASN A 464 2.42 -14.51 -20.86
C ASN A 464 2.98 -13.13 -20.54
N ARG A 465 4.29 -12.99 -20.56
CA ARG A 465 5.00 -11.74 -20.29
C ARG A 465 6.08 -11.53 -21.34
N ILE A 466 6.16 -10.33 -21.89
CA ILE A 466 7.21 -9.88 -22.79
C ILE A 466 7.68 -8.54 -22.27
N ASP A 467 8.91 -8.48 -21.79
CA ASP A 467 9.58 -7.23 -21.48
C ASP A 467 10.71 -7.04 -22.48
N LYS A 468 10.83 -5.85 -23.05
CA LYS A 468 11.95 -5.44 -23.88
C LYS A 468 12.47 -4.12 -23.35
N SER A 469 13.78 -3.95 -23.28
CA SER A 469 14.40 -2.74 -22.78
C SER A 469 15.69 -2.45 -23.51
N ASP A 470 15.70 -1.38 -24.27
CA ASP A 470 16.83 -0.95 -25.08
C ASP A 470 17.39 0.35 -24.48
N THR A 471 18.70 0.40 -24.25
CA THR A 471 19.37 1.57 -23.67
C THR A 471 20.62 1.92 -24.48
N GLU A 472 20.69 3.16 -24.92
CA GLU A 472 21.90 3.75 -25.48
C GLU A 472 22.53 4.64 -24.43
N GLU A 473 23.78 4.38 -24.06
CA GLU A 473 24.54 5.18 -23.10
C GLU A 473 25.83 5.71 -23.73
N ILE A 474 26.15 6.98 -23.47
CA ILE A 474 27.48 7.54 -23.68
C ILE A 474 28.06 7.88 -22.31
N ASN A 475 29.22 7.33 -22.00
CA ASN A 475 29.91 7.53 -20.73
C ASN A 475 31.31 8.09 -20.98
N LYS A 476 31.59 9.27 -20.39
CA LYS A 476 32.92 9.86 -20.35
C LYS A 476 33.37 9.90 -18.91
N SER A 477 34.46 9.23 -18.59
CA SER A 477 35.00 9.23 -17.23
C SER A 477 36.52 9.32 -17.20
N THR A 478 37.03 9.84 -16.08
CA THR A 478 38.47 9.96 -15.83
C THR A 478 38.71 9.61 -14.36
N ILE A 479 39.63 8.69 -14.12
CA ILE A 479 40.14 8.38 -12.79
C ILE A 479 41.63 8.71 -12.73
N GLU A 480 42.02 9.43 -11.69
CA GLU A 480 43.41 9.78 -11.38
C GLU A 480 43.75 9.19 -10.02
N VAL A 481 44.81 8.37 -9.97
CA VAL A 481 45.35 7.78 -8.74
C VAL A 481 46.65 8.48 -8.41
N PHE A 482 46.79 8.98 -7.17
CA PHE A 482 47.94 9.80 -6.73
C PHE A 482 48.89 9.06 -5.77
N GLY A 483 48.60 7.80 -5.43
CA GLY A 483 49.33 6.98 -4.45
C GLY A 483 50.72 6.50 -4.91
N SER A 484 51.16 5.36 -4.40
CA SER A 484 52.49 4.77 -4.68
C SER A 484 52.72 4.38 -6.13
N SER A 485 51.67 4.21 -6.92
CA SER A 485 51.73 3.97 -8.37
C SER A 485 50.74 4.90 -9.07
N PRO A 486 51.14 6.15 -9.36
CA PRO A 486 50.25 7.12 -10.00
C PRO A 486 49.82 6.65 -11.39
N SER A 487 48.54 6.78 -11.68
CA SER A 487 47.97 6.40 -12.99
C SER A 487 46.77 7.28 -13.33
N THR A 488 46.60 7.54 -14.62
CA THR A 488 45.40 8.19 -15.16
C THR A 488 44.77 7.26 -16.17
N GLU A 489 43.49 6.99 -16.01
CA GLU A 489 42.70 6.23 -16.98
C GLU A 489 41.53 7.10 -17.45
N ILE A 490 41.40 7.24 -18.77
CA ILE A 490 40.33 7.99 -19.43
C ILE A 490 39.49 6.98 -20.20
N ARG A 491 38.17 7.03 -20.01
CA ARG A 491 37.20 6.23 -20.76
C ARG A 491 36.25 7.15 -21.49
N ASP A 492 36.09 6.91 -22.79
CA ASP A 492 35.11 7.57 -23.64
C ASP A 492 34.39 6.49 -24.44
N GLN A 493 33.20 6.13 -23.98
CA GLN A 493 32.53 4.89 -24.35
C GLN A 493 31.11 5.13 -24.81
N LYS A 494 30.67 4.32 -25.76
CA LYS A 494 29.27 4.19 -26.16
C LYS A 494 28.81 2.75 -25.98
N SER A 495 27.78 2.55 -25.18
CA SER A 495 27.13 1.24 -24.98
C SER A 495 25.74 1.19 -25.59
N SER A 496 25.41 0.05 -26.20
CA SER A 496 24.06 -0.33 -26.60
C SER A 496 23.66 -1.58 -25.81
N ILE A 497 22.65 -1.44 -24.96
CA ILE A 497 22.24 -2.44 -23.98
C ILE A 497 20.81 -2.88 -24.27
N GLU A 498 20.62 -4.13 -24.68
CA GLU A 498 19.34 -4.79 -24.93
C GLU A 498 19.07 -5.79 -23.79
N ASN A 499 17.89 -5.68 -23.18
CA ASN A 499 17.42 -6.54 -22.09
C ASN A 499 16.00 -7.03 -22.39
N ASP A 500 15.89 -8.27 -22.86
CA ASP A 500 14.63 -8.89 -23.23
C ASP A 500 14.28 -10.02 -22.26
N LEU A 501 13.00 -10.14 -21.89
CA LEU A 501 12.44 -11.25 -21.12
C LEU A 501 11.17 -11.75 -21.82
N THR A 502 11.15 -13.01 -22.20
CA THR A 502 9.95 -13.73 -22.62
C THR A 502 9.59 -14.78 -21.57
N GLY A 503 8.48 -14.56 -20.87
CA GLY A 503 7.99 -15.42 -19.80
C GLY A 503 6.65 -16.06 -20.13
N MET A 504 6.48 -17.33 -19.79
CA MET A 504 5.19 -18.02 -19.81
C MET A 504 5.01 -18.84 -18.54
N THR A 505 3.96 -18.54 -17.78
CA THR A 505 3.52 -19.35 -16.64
C THR A 505 2.15 -19.95 -16.93
N THR A 506 2.03 -21.26 -16.82
CA THR A 506 0.76 -21.97 -16.88
C THR A 506 0.50 -22.68 -15.56
N GLN A 507 -0.75 -22.68 -15.12
CA GLN A 507 -1.17 -23.42 -13.94
C GLN A 507 -2.51 -24.08 -14.18
N PHE A 508 -2.55 -25.40 -14.02
CA PHE A 508 -3.77 -26.17 -13.99
C PHE A 508 -4.11 -26.54 -12.54
N THR A 509 -5.39 -26.49 -12.18
CA THR A 509 -5.89 -26.90 -10.86
C THR A 509 -7.20 -27.65 -11.02
N TYR A 510 -7.25 -28.86 -10.45
CA TYR A 510 -8.46 -29.64 -10.32
C TYR A 510 -8.77 -29.83 -8.84
N ARG A 511 -9.98 -29.46 -8.40
CA ARG A 511 -10.45 -29.63 -7.02
C ARG A 511 -11.36 -30.83 -6.87
N PHE A 512 -10.90 -31.84 -6.13
CA PHE A 512 -11.68 -33.02 -5.73
C PHE A 512 -12.41 -32.76 -4.40
N PRO A 513 -13.73 -33.01 -4.30
CA PRO A 513 -14.47 -32.88 -3.05
C PRO A 513 -14.37 -34.17 -2.24
N LEU A 514 -13.48 -34.22 -1.24
CA LEU A 514 -13.40 -35.34 -0.29
C LEU A 514 -14.65 -35.37 0.62
N VAL A 515 -15.10 -34.20 1.06
CA VAL A 515 -16.39 -33.99 1.74
C VAL A 515 -17.04 -32.75 1.13
N ALA A 516 -18.24 -32.93 0.57
CA ALA A 516 -18.96 -31.88 -0.14
C ALA A 516 -18.96 -30.55 0.63
N ASN A 517 -18.52 -29.48 -0.05
CA ASN A 517 -18.50 -28.11 0.46
C ASN A 517 -17.62 -27.86 1.72
N LYS A 518 -16.87 -28.85 2.21
CA LYS A 518 -16.08 -28.75 3.46
C LYS A 518 -14.63 -29.18 3.33
N PHE A 519 -14.35 -30.31 2.67
CA PHE A 519 -13.00 -30.87 2.60
C PHE A 519 -12.66 -31.25 1.17
N PHE A 520 -11.51 -30.81 0.69
CA PHE A 520 -11.11 -30.91 -0.70
C PHE A 520 -9.64 -31.31 -0.82
N LEU A 521 -9.31 -31.92 -1.95
CA LEU A 521 -7.95 -32.14 -2.42
C LEU A 521 -7.81 -31.42 -3.76
N ASP A 522 -6.87 -30.49 -3.85
CA ASP A 522 -6.51 -29.80 -5.08
C ASP A 522 -5.27 -30.47 -5.67
N ALA A 523 -5.39 -31.01 -6.88
CA ALA A 523 -4.25 -31.40 -7.69
C ALA A 523 -3.86 -30.23 -8.58
N LYS A 524 -2.59 -29.84 -8.55
CA LYS A 524 -2.07 -28.69 -9.29
C LYS A 524 -0.85 -29.08 -10.10
N TYR A 525 -0.71 -28.45 -11.25
CA TYR A 525 0.51 -28.52 -12.05
C TYR A 525 0.83 -27.12 -12.55
N ARG A 526 2.02 -26.63 -12.21
CA ARG A 526 2.55 -25.35 -12.69
C ARG A 526 3.74 -25.60 -13.59
N TYR A 527 3.76 -24.94 -14.75
CA TYR A 527 4.91 -24.89 -15.65
C TYR A 527 5.25 -23.43 -15.90
N GLN A 528 6.51 -23.04 -15.68
CA GLN A 528 7.03 -21.71 -15.91
C GLN A 528 8.27 -21.81 -16.79
N ARG A 529 8.39 -20.94 -17.79
CA ARG A 529 9.60 -20.72 -18.58
C ARG A 529 9.82 -19.23 -18.69
N ASP A 530 10.98 -18.78 -18.22
CA ASP A 530 11.45 -17.41 -18.39
C ASP A 530 12.76 -17.45 -19.19
N GLU A 531 12.74 -16.88 -20.39
CA GLU A 531 13.91 -16.71 -21.26
C GLU A 531 14.33 -15.25 -21.22
N ARG A 532 15.59 -14.98 -20.90
CA ARG A 532 16.16 -13.63 -20.81
C ARG A 532 17.31 -13.51 -21.79
N GLU A 533 17.29 -12.48 -22.61
CA GLU A 533 18.42 -12.11 -23.44
C GLU A 533 18.99 -10.81 -22.90
N ASN A 534 20.29 -10.80 -22.62
CA ASN A 534 21.01 -9.60 -22.23
C ASN A 534 22.19 -9.45 -23.18
N LYS A 535 22.21 -8.32 -23.87
CA LYS A 535 23.27 -7.99 -24.82
C LYS A 535 23.74 -6.57 -24.56
N GLU A 536 25.00 -6.40 -24.26
CA GLU A 536 25.66 -5.11 -24.16
C GLU A 536 26.80 -5.06 -25.16
N ASN A 537 26.77 -4.09 -26.08
CA ASN A 537 27.87 -3.82 -26.98
C ASN A 537 28.48 -2.47 -26.62
N THR A 538 29.70 -2.49 -26.09
CA THR A 538 30.45 -1.29 -25.72
C THR A 538 31.56 -1.03 -26.73
N PHE A 539 31.65 0.22 -27.17
CA PHE A 539 32.68 0.68 -28.10
C PHE A 539 33.45 1.84 -27.48
N ASP A 540 34.77 1.74 -27.47
CA ASP A 540 35.67 2.82 -27.10
C ASP A 540 35.79 3.83 -28.26
N PHE A 541 36.02 5.10 -27.91
CA PHE A 541 36.24 6.16 -28.87
C PHE A 541 37.61 6.01 -29.55
N ASN A 542 37.61 5.94 -30.88
CA ASN A 542 38.84 5.82 -31.66
C ASN A 542 39.26 7.20 -32.20
N ASP A 543 40.38 7.73 -31.68
CA ASP A 543 40.92 9.04 -32.06
C ASP A 543 41.29 9.16 -33.56
N THR A 544 41.59 8.04 -34.23
CA THR A 544 41.94 8.06 -35.67
C THR A 544 40.70 8.19 -36.55
N THR A 545 39.64 7.46 -36.22
CA THR A 545 38.39 7.45 -37.01
C THR A 545 37.38 8.50 -36.56
N GLN A 546 37.60 9.11 -35.38
CA GLN A 546 36.68 10.06 -34.73
C GLN A 546 35.28 9.46 -34.51
N GLN A 547 35.21 8.15 -34.24
CA GLN A 547 33.99 7.37 -34.07
C GLN A 547 34.16 6.36 -32.92
N TYR A 548 33.05 5.95 -32.31
CA TYR A 548 33.02 4.80 -31.41
C TYR A 548 33.04 3.52 -32.26
N SER A 549 34.23 3.01 -32.55
CA SER A 549 34.44 1.88 -33.47
C SER A 549 35.27 0.75 -32.87
N ASP A 550 35.97 0.99 -31.76
CA ASP A 550 36.80 -0.02 -31.11
C ASP A 550 35.94 -0.85 -30.17
N PHE A 551 35.54 -2.05 -30.59
CA PHE A 551 34.70 -2.93 -29.79
C PHE A 551 35.44 -3.41 -28.53
N ASN A 552 34.88 -3.13 -27.36
CA ASN A 552 35.44 -3.51 -26.07
C ASN A 552 34.83 -4.83 -25.60
N THR A 553 35.57 -5.92 -25.76
CA THR A 553 35.12 -7.27 -25.37
C THR A 553 34.93 -7.43 -23.86
N ASP A 554 35.66 -6.68 -23.05
CA ASP A 554 35.68 -6.84 -21.58
C ASP A 554 34.46 -6.17 -20.94
N LEU A 555 33.92 -5.14 -21.59
CA LEU A 555 32.71 -4.41 -21.17
C LEU A 555 31.46 -4.85 -21.94
N SER A 556 31.61 -5.72 -22.94
CA SER A 556 30.49 -6.26 -23.72
C SER A 556 29.99 -7.61 -23.20
N SER A 557 28.72 -7.89 -23.45
CA SER A 557 28.05 -9.16 -23.12
C SER A 557 27.05 -9.58 -24.21
N ASP A 558 26.87 -10.87 -24.43
CA ASP A 558 25.77 -11.43 -25.24
C ASP A 558 25.44 -12.80 -24.65
N PHE A 559 24.40 -12.88 -23.83
CA PHE A 559 23.99 -14.16 -23.27
C PHE A 559 22.47 -14.34 -23.22
N THR A 560 22.06 -15.58 -23.43
CA THR A 560 20.68 -16.04 -23.30
C THR A 560 20.56 -16.94 -22.08
N TYR A 561 19.67 -16.57 -21.16
CA TYR A 561 19.40 -17.29 -19.92
C TYR A 561 17.99 -17.89 -19.93
N ASN A 562 17.89 -19.20 -19.68
CA ASN A 562 16.63 -19.92 -19.58
C ASN A 562 16.40 -20.44 -18.16
N ASP A 563 15.23 -20.15 -17.61
CA ASP A 563 14.75 -20.67 -16.34
C ASP A 563 13.45 -21.43 -16.54
N ILE A 564 13.52 -22.75 -16.48
CA ILE A 564 12.38 -23.64 -16.69
C ILE A 564 12.04 -24.32 -15.37
N THR A 565 10.83 -24.08 -14.86
CA THR A 565 10.35 -24.67 -13.61
C THR A 565 9.09 -25.50 -13.83
N LYS A 566 9.11 -26.75 -13.37
CA LYS A 566 7.97 -27.67 -13.32
C LYS A 566 7.61 -27.94 -11.86
N THR A 567 6.35 -27.76 -11.49
CA THR A 567 5.89 -27.95 -10.11
C THR A 567 4.56 -28.71 -10.06
N PRO A 568 4.58 -30.05 -10.05
CA PRO A 568 3.44 -30.82 -9.56
C PRO A 568 3.20 -30.53 -8.08
N SER A 569 1.96 -30.36 -7.67
CA SER A 569 1.60 -30.07 -6.27
C SER A 569 0.25 -30.67 -5.89
N ILE A 570 0.10 -30.95 -4.60
CA ILE A 570 -1.16 -31.32 -3.98
C ILE A 570 -1.46 -30.36 -2.83
N GLU A 571 -2.74 -30.03 -2.62
CA GLU A 571 -3.17 -29.22 -1.49
C GLU A 571 -4.46 -29.76 -0.87
N LEU A 572 -4.44 -30.03 0.43
CA LEU A 572 -5.62 -30.32 1.23
C LEU A 572 -6.26 -29.02 1.69
N VAL A 573 -7.56 -28.87 1.47
CA VAL A 573 -8.33 -27.68 1.85
C VAL A 573 -9.52 -28.07 2.70
N TYR A 574 -9.54 -27.66 3.96
CA TYR A 574 -10.66 -27.80 4.87
C TYR A 574 -11.27 -26.43 5.19
N LYS A 575 -12.58 -26.28 5.03
CA LYS A 575 -13.31 -25.03 5.28
C LYS A 575 -14.66 -25.24 5.97
N THR A 576 -14.88 -24.49 7.04
CA THR A 576 -16.15 -24.36 7.76
C THR A 576 -16.40 -22.89 8.12
N LYS A 577 -17.47 -22.59 8.88
CA LYS A 577 -17.73 -21.23 9.37
C LYS A 577 -16.64 -20.70 10.32
N LYS A 578 -16.01 -21.59 11.14
CA LYS A 578 -15.00 -21.22 12.14
C LYS A 578 -13.58 -21.58 11.73
N TRP A 579 -13.40 -22.76 11.16
CA TRP A 579 -12.09 -23.31 10.80
C TRP A 579 -11.83 -23.20 9.30
N ARG A 580 -10.61 -22.79 8.94
CA ARG A 580 -10.05 -22.97 7.60
C ARG A 580 -8.63 -23.49 7.75
N PHE A 581 -8.30 -24.52 7.01
CA PHE A 581 -6.98 -25.11 6.98
C PHE A 581 -6.65 -25.46 5.53
N ASN A 582 -5.46 -25.07 5.11
CA ASN A 582 -4.90 -25.40 3.81
C ASN A 582 -3.51 -25.96 4.06
N PHE A 583 -3.18 -27.09 3.48
CA PHE A 583 -1.83 -27.65 3.51
C PHE A 583 -1.49 -28.18 2.14
N GLY A 584 -0.50 -27.56 1.50
CA GLY A 584 -0.01 -27.95 0.20
C GLY A 584 1.49 -28.21 0.22
N THR A 585 1.88 -29.09 -0.69
CA THR A 585 3.27 -29.44 -0.96
C THR A 585 3.46 -29.55 -2.47
N GLY A 586 4.61 -29.09 -2.95
CA GLY A 586 5.00 -29.16 -4.34
C GLY A 586 6.42 -29.66 -4.51
N PHE A 587 6.67 -30.41 -5.57
CA PHE A 587 8.02 -30.79 -5.96
C PHE A 587 8.49 -29.87 -7.08
N VAL A 588 9.50 -29.05 -6.84
CA VAL A 588 10.03 -28.06 -7.78
C VAL A 588 11.21 -28.68 -8.50
N ASN A 589 11.04 -28.96 -9.79
CA ASN A 589 12.13 -29.28 -10.70
C ASN A 589 12.43 -28.02 -11.53
N ARG A 590 13.63 -27.46 -11.37
CA ARG A 590 14.06 -26.22 -12.03
C ARG A 590 15.36 -26.44 -12.78
N THR A 591 15.40 -26.03 -14.04
CA THR A 591 16.60 -26.04 -14.88
C THR A 591 16.96 -24.59 -15.18
N LEU A 592 18.19 -24.20 -14.82
CA LEU A 592 18.81 -22.94 -15.20
C LEU A 592 19.85 -23.20 -16.27
N GLU A 593 19.76 -22.50 -17.39
CA GLU A 593 20.70 -22.61 -18.50
C GLU A 593 21.17 -21.21 -18.88
N ASN A 594 22.45 -21.06 -19.12
CA ASN A 594 23.07 -19.83 -19.60
C ASN A 594 23.96 -20.16 -20.80
N ASN A 595 23.70 -19.49 -21.90
CA ASN A 595 24.48 -19.57 -23.11
C ASN A 595 25.13 -18.20 -23.38
N ASP A 596 26.44 -18.09 -23.12
CA ASP A 596 27.22 -16.89 -23.44
C ASP A 596 27.77 -17.01 -24.87
N LYS A 597 27.27 -16.18 -25.79
CA LYS A 597 27.64 -16.22 -27.20
C LYS A 597 29.00 -15.55 -27.48
N LEU A 598 29.45 -14.64 -26.60
CA LEU A 598 30.77 -14.02 -26.70
C LEU A 598 31.84 -14.96 -26.14
N ARG A 599 31.52 -15.71 -25.09
CA ARG A 599 32.42 -16.65 -24.39
C ARG A 599 31.75 -18.01 -24.19
N PRO A 600 31.61 -18.82 -25.25
CA PRO A 600 30.88 -20.09 -25.20
C PRO A 600 31.35 -21.07 -24.12
N GLU A 601 32.64 -21.01 -23.75
CA GLU A 601 33.26 -21.80 -22.69
C GLU A 601 32.72 -21.51 -21.28
N LEU A 602 32.05 -20.37 -21.07
CA LEU A 602 31.44 -19.96 -19.80
C LEU A 602 29.96 -20.33 -19.70
N SER A 603 29.40 -20.96 -20.74
CA SER A 603 28.02 -21.46 -20.74
C SER A 603 27.84 -22.59 -19.72
N LEU A 604 26.71 -22.59 -19.01
CA LEU A 604 26.44 -23.55 -17.94
C LEU A 604 24.98 -23.95 -17.88
N GLN A 605 24.71 -25.18 -17.45
CA GLN A 605 23.39 -25.70 -17.16
C GLN A 605 23.37 -26.32 -15.75
N LYS A 606 22.34 -26.00 -14.96
CA LYS A 606 22.15 -26.52 -13.61
C LYS A 606 20.71 -26.92 -13.34
N ASP A 607 20.55 -28.10 -12.77
CA ASP A 607 19.27 -28.61 -12.32
C ASP A 607 19.15 -28.57 -10.79
N TYR A 608 18.00 -28.10 -10.31
CA TYR A 608 17.66 -28.04 -8.90
C TYR A 608 16.34 -28.77 -8.66
N ASN A 609 16.34 -29.62 -7.64
CA ASN A 609 15.16 -30.34 -7.19
C ASN A 609 14.90 -30.01 -5.72
N ASN A 610 13.80 -29.32 -5.44
CA ASN A 610 13.49 -28.87 -4.09
C ASN A 610 12.03 -29.12 -3.73
N LEU A 611 11.74 -29.14 -2.43
CA LEU A 611 10.39 -29.23 -1.91
C LEU A 611 9.87 -27.83 -1.56
N ASP A 612 8.68 -27.51 -2.04
CA ASP A 612 7.91 -26.34 -1.60
C ASP A 612 6.80 -26.78 -0.64
N LEU A 613 6.59 -26.00 0.43
CA LEU A 613 5.50 -26.22 1.37
C LEU A 613 4.70 -24.94 1.55
N ASN A 614 3.38 -25.06 1.60
CA ASN A 614 2.49 -23.94 1.91
C ASN A 614 1.38 -24.41 2.85
N SER A 615 1.32 -23.82 4.04
CA SER A 615 0.26 -24.09 5.02
C SER A 615 -0.39 -22.80 5.43
N SER A 616 -1.72 -22.76 5.48
CA SER A 616 -2.46 -21.67 6.08
C SER A 616 -3.53 -22.20 7.03
N PHE A 617 -3.72 -21.49 8.13
CA PHE A 617 -4.68 -21.83 9.17
C PHE A 617 -5.40 -20.56 9.59
N ARG A 618 -6.73 -20.61 9.63
CA ARG A 618 -7.57 -19.53 10.13
C ARG A 618 -8.58 -20.09 11.12
N TYR A 619 -8.66 -19.46 12.28
CA TYR A 619 -9.72 -19.72 13.23
C TYR A 619 -10.46 -18.43 13.56
N ARG A 620 -11.77 -18.43 13.31
CA ARG A 620 -12.68 -17.33 13.62
C ARG A 620 -13.40 -17.65 14.92
N PHE A 621 -13.08 -16.92 15.98
CA PHE A 621 -13.74 -17.08 17.28
C PHE A 621 -15.20 -16.64 17.18
N ASP A 622 -15.43 -15.47 16.60
CA ASP A 622 -16.74 -14.85 16.35
C ASP A 622 -16.65 -13.77 15.23
N SER A 623 -17.63 -12.87 15.11
CA SER A 623 -17.56 -11.75 14.16
C SER A 623 -16.57 -10.63 14.54
N LYS A 624 -16.02 -10.67 15.75
CA LYS A 624 -15.16 -9.64 16.36
C LYS A 624 -13.70 -10.07 16.42
N ALA A 625 -13.39 -11.37 16.45
CA ALA A 625 -12.03 -11.88 16.62
C ALA A 625 -11.66 -13.06 15.70
N SER A 626 -10.45 -13.03 15.16
CA SER A 626 -9.87 -14.13 14.39
C SER A 626 -8.35 -14.23 14.58
N VAL A 627 -7.83 -15.45 14.48
CA VAL A 627 -6.40 -15.74 14.36
C VAL A 627 -6.13 -16.37 13.00
N TYR A 628 -4.99 -16.01 12.43
CA TYR A 628 -4.50 -16.50 11.17
C TYR A 628 -3.02 -16.84 11.30
N PHE A 629 -2.63 -17.97 10.72
CA PHE A 629 -1.26 -18.46 10.69
C PHE A 629 -0.95 -18.94 9.28
N ASP A 630 0.20 -18.55 8.76
CA ASP A 630 0.78 -19.09 7.54
C ASP A 630 2.18 -19.60 7.79
N TYR A 631 2.54 -20.63 7.04
CA TYR A 631 3.90 -21.09 6.90
C TYR A 631 4.18 -21.38 5.42
N ARG A 632 5.34 -20.95 4.93
CA ARG A 632 5.80 -21.19 3.57
C ARG A 632 7.27 -21.58 3.58
N LEU A 633 7.60 -22.68 2.90
CA LEU A 633 8.94 -23.00 2.46
C LEU A 633 9.02 -22.71 0.97
N SER A 634 9.95 -21.84 0.57
CA SER A 634 10.22 -21.51 -0.83
C SER A 634 11.71 -21.58 -1.12
N ASN A 635 12.06 -21.97 -2.34
CA ASN A 635 13.44 -22.15 -2.77
C ASN A 635 13.80 -21.09 -3.83
N ASN A 636 14.68 -20.15 -3.47
CA ASN A 636 15.12 -19.07 -4.35
C ASN A 636 16.44 -19.48 -5.00
N ALA A 637 16.45 -19.73 -6.31
CA ALA A 637 17.70 -20.00 -7.01
C ALA A 637 18.61 -18.76 -7.04
N PRO A 638 19.94 -18.94 -7.09
CA PRO A 638 20.87 -17.84 -7.30
C PRO A 638 20.58 -17.10 -8.60
N ASN A 639 20.88 -15.80 -8.65
CA ASN A 639 20.83 -15.05 -9.90
C ASN A 639 21.95 -15.50 -10.83
N ILE A 640 21.78 -15.33 -12.14
CA ILE A 640 22.76 -15.79 -13.13
C ILE A 640 24.13 -15.12 -12.95
N ASN A 641 24.16 -13.80 -12.74
CA ASN A 641 25.41 -13.06 -12.46
C ASN A 641 26.11 -13.53 -11.16
N GLN A 642 25.40 -14.25 -10.28
CA GLN A 642 26.00 -14.82 -9.07
C GLN A 642 26.66 -16.18 -9.33
N ILE A 643 26.35 -16.85 -10.44
CA ILE A 643 26.89 -18.18 -10.79
C ILE A 643 27.76 -18.18 -12.05
N GLN A 644 27.76 -17.10 -12.84
CA GLN A 644 28.62 -16.96 -14.01
C GLN A 644 30.10 -16.79 -13.58
N PRO A 645 31.02 -17.66 -14.02
CA PRO A 645 32.43 -17.58 -13.65
C PRO A 645 33.21 -16.45 -14.38
N PHE A 646 32.52 -15.56 -15.09
CA PHE A 646 33.12 -14.39 -15.75
C PHE A 646 33.44 -13.29 -14.73
N SER A 647 34.55 -12.57 -14.95
CA SER A 647 34.94 -11.39 -14.16
C SER A 647 34.44 -10.10 -14.82
N ASP A 648 33.41 -9.51 -14.24
CA ASP A 648 32.89 -8.19 -14.64
C ASP A 648 33.83 -7.09 -14.12
N VAL A 649 34.45 -6.36 -15.05
CA VAL A 649 35.40 -5.27 -14.82
C VAL A 649 34.81 -3.89 -15.17
N THR A 650 33.49 -3.78 -15.30
CA THR A 650 32.80 -2.51 -15.62
C THR A 650 33.15 -1.41 -14.63
N ASN A 651 33.35 -1.77 -13.36
CA ASN A 651 33.91 -0.89 -12.35
C ASN A 651 35.36 -1.32 -11.98
N PRO A 652 36.39 -0.57 -12.40
CA PRO A 652 37.79 -0.91 -12.11
C PRO A 652 38.13 -0.92 -10.61
N SER A 653 37.36 -0.21 -9.79
CA SER A 653 37.53 -0.21 -8.33
C SER A 653 36.83 -1.41 -7.64
N ASN A 654 36.09 -2.23 -8.39
CA ASN A 654 35.41 -3.42 -7.88
C ASN A 654 35.12 -4.46 -8.98
N ILE A 655 35.99 -5.46 -9.08
CA ILE A 655 35.86 -6.60 -10.01
C ILE A 655 34.90 -7.63 -9.39
N ILE A 656 33.91 -8.10 -10.15
CA ILE A 656 32.91 -9.07 -9.67
C ILE A 656 33.02 -10.39 -10.43
N THR A 657 33.21 -11.50 -9.72
CA THR A 657 33.25 -12.85 -10.31
C THR A 657 32.20 -13.74 -9.66
N GLY A 658 31.31 -14.35 -10.46
CA GLY A 658 30.30 -15.26 -9.94
C GLY A 658 30.88 -16.62 -9.50
N ASN A 659 30.12 -17.33 -8.66
CA ASN A 659 30.47 -18.63 -8.12
C ASN A 659 29.51 -19.71 -8.65
N PRO A 660 29.94 -20.57 -9.59
CA PRO A 660 29.10 -21.63 -10.11
C PRO A 660 28.53 -22.54 -9.04
N ASN A 661 29.19 -22.73 -7.89
CA ASN A 661 28.82 -23.73 -6.88
C ASN A 661 27.66 -23.34 -5.96
N LEU A 662 27.03 -22.19 -6.18
CA LEU A 662 25.93 -21.74 -5.32
C LEU A 662 24.72 -22.68 -5.35
N LYS A 663 24.13 -22.86 -4.18
CA LYS A 663 22.86 -23.57 -3.96
C LYS A 663 21.69 -22.57 -3.85
N PRO A 664 20.46 -23.00 -4.16
CA PRO A 664 19.27 -22.20 -3.91
C PRO A 664 19.09 -21.90 -2.41
N THR A 665 18.78 -20.66 -2.10
CA THR A 665 18.45 -20.24 -0.74
C THR A 665 17.07 -20.78 -0.35
N GLN A 666 17.00 -21.55 0.73
CA GLN A 666 15.75 -21.99 1.32
C GLN A 666 15.24 -20.91 2.28
N ASN A 667 14.04 -20.42 2.01
CA ASN A 667 13.39 -19.40 2.82
C ASN A 667 12.18 -20.00 3.55
N HIS A 668 12.28 -20.09 4.88
CA HIS A 668 11.18 -20.48 5.76
C HIS A 668 10.49 -19.22 6.28
N THR A 669 9.30 -18.93 5.78
CA THR A 669 8.52 -17.78 6.24
C THR A 669 7.30 -18.21 7.03
N ALA A 670 7.19 -17.78 8.28
CA ALA A 670 6.00 -17.93 9.12
C ALA A 670 5.34 -16.57 9.35
N TYR A 671 4.02 -16.52 9.32
CA TYR A 671 3.23 -15.32 9.62
C TYR A 671 2.10 -15.66 10.59
N ILE A 672 1.96 -14.90 11.66
CA ILE A 672 0.84 -14.97 12.61
C ILE A 672 0.16 -13.61 12.62
N ASN A 673 -1.16 -13.60 12.57
CA ASN A 673 -1.98 -12.42 12.78
C ASN A 673 -3.12 -12.73 13.73
N PHE A 674 -3.33 -11.86 14.70
CA PHE A 674 -4.52 -11.86 15.53
C PHE A 674 -5.15 -10.48 15.50
N ASN A 675 -6.47 -10.44 15.29
CA ASN A 675 -7.23 -9.21 15.31
C ASN A 675 -8.48 -9.40 16.16
N LYS A 676 -8.83 -8.37 16.94
CA LYS A 676 -10.04 -8.30 17.74
C LYS A 676 -10.59 -6.88 17.77
N PHE A 677 -11.87 -6.70 17.46
CA PHE A 677 -12.54 -5.41 17.55
C PHE A 677 -13.82 -5.50 18.39
N ASN A 678 -13.90 -4.70 19.44
CA ASN A 678 -15.12 -4.57 20.23
C ASN A 678 -15.85 -3.29 19.82
N TRP A 679 -16.94 -3.46 19.06
CA TRP A 679 -17.74 -2.36 18.54
C TRP A 679 -18.40 -1.49 19.62
N GLN A 680 -18.85 -2.10 20.72
CA GLN A 680 -19.53 -1.39 21.82
C GLN A 680 -18.53 -0.59 22.65
N ALA A 681 -17.40 -1.20 23.00
CA ALA A 681 -16.32 -0.52 23.72
C ALA A 681 -15.52 0.45 22.81
N ARG A 682 -15.69 0.34 21.49
CA ARG A 682 -14.91 1.04 20.45
C ARG A 682 -13.41 0.86 20.66
N THR A 683 -13.01 -0.38 20.92
CA THR A 683 -11.62 -0.77 21.10
C THR A 683 -11.18 -1.71 19.99
N GLY A 684 -10.06 -1.40 19.36
CA GLY A 684 -9.39 -2.27 18.40
C GLY A 684 -8.09 -2.80 18.98
N PHE A 685 -7.81 -4.08 18.72
CA PHE A 685 -6.53 -4.69 19.01
C PHE A 685 -6.12 -5.56 17.83
N TRP A 686 -4.91 -5.36 17.34
CA TRP A 686 -4.32 -6.28 16.39
C TRP A 686 -2.84 -6.46 16.71
N VAL A 687 -2.35 -7.67 16.43
CA VAL A 687 -0.95 -8.03 16.53
C VAL A 687 -0.61 -8.92 15.34
N TYR A 688 0.58 -8.73 14.78
CA TYR A 688 1.14 -9.64 13.79
C TYR A 688 2.60 -9.92 14.08
N MET A 689 3.06 -11.06 13.60
CA MET A 689 4.46 -11.46 13.60
C MET A 689 4.76 -12.15 12.28
N ARG A 690 5.87 -11.80 11.65
CA ARG A 690 6.44 -12.47 10.49
C ARG A 690 7.88 -12.84 10.83
N GLY A 691 8.28 -14.06 10.53
CA GLY A 691 9.68 -14.48 10.62
C GLY A 691 10.10 -15.17 9.34
N SER A 692 11.24 -14.78 8.81
CA SER A 692 11.92 -15.44 7.70
C SER A 692 13.27 -15.95 8.19
N LEU A 693 13.53 -17.24 7.98
CA LEU A 693 14.82 -17.89 8.23
C LEU A 693 15.42 -18.31 6.90
N TYR A 694 16.71 -18.06 6.72
CA TYR A 694 17.43 -18.37 5.49
C TYR A 694 18.47 -19.47 5.73
N ASN A 695 18.33 -20.57 4.99
CA ASN A 695 19.37 -21.58 4.84
C ASN A 695 19.96 -21.47 3.43
N ASP A 696 21.26 -21.72 3.31
CA ASP A 696 22.02 -21.53 2.07
C ASP A 696 21.79 -20.14 1.45
N GLN A 697 21.74 -19.10 2.28
CA GLN A 697 21.64 -17.71 1.83
C GLN A 697 22.87 -17.34 1.01
N VAL A 698 22.68 -16.89 -0.23
CA VAL A 698 23.76 -16.31 -1.03
C VAL A 698 24.15 -14.95 -0.43
N ILE A 699 25.40 -14.81 0.01
CA ILE A 699 25.98 -13.57 0.53
C ILE A 699 27.17 -13.12 -0.32
N ILE A 700 27.53 -11.86 -0.16
CA ILE A 700 28.70 -11.24 -0.79
C ILE A 700 29.96 -11.66 -0.01
N ASN A 701 31.02 -11.95 -0.75
CA ASN A 701 32.37 -12.18 -0.24
C ASN A 701 33.33 -11.25 -0.98
N THR A 702 33.93 -10.28 -0.27
CA THR A 702 34.82 -9.28 -0.86
C THR A 702 36.22 -9.38 -0.25
N SER A 703 37.25 -9.40 -1.09
CA SER A 703 38.64 -9.16 -0.69
C SER A 703 39.14 -7.84 -1.25
N ILE A 704 39.85 -7.06 -0.46
CA ILE A 704 40.46 -5.77 -0.84
C ILE A 704 41.96 -5.95 -0.84
N ASP A 705 42.63 -5.62 -1.95
CA ASP A 705 44.08 -5.66 -2.05
C ASP A 705 44.75 -4.37 -1.53
N ASP A 706 46.08 -4.32 -1.60
CA ASP A 706 46.90 -3.20 -1.11
C ASP A 706 46.60 -1.88 -1.85
N ASP A 707 46.23 -1.98 -3.13
CA ASP A 707 45.86 -0.86 -4.01
C ASP A 707 44.40 -0.42 -3.84
N LEU A 708 43.68 -0.98 -2.86
CA LEU A 708 42.27 -0.70 -2.55
C LEU A 708 41.29 -1.16 -3.66
N VAL A 709 41.72 -2.05 -4.55
CA VAL A 709 40.83 -2.69 -5.53
C VAL A 709 40.08 -3.83 -4.84
N ARG A 710 38.77 -3.85 -5.05
CA ARG A 710 37.88 -4.87 -4.47
C ARG A 710 37.66 -6.00 -5.45
N ASN A 711 37.83 -7.24 -5.00
CA ASN A 711 37.45 -8.45 -5.70
C ASN A 711 36.24 -9.05 -4.98
N THR A 712 35.10 -9.13 -5.66
CA THR A 712 33.82 -9.55 -5.08
C THR A 712 33.33 -10.85 -5.71
N THR A 713 33.00 -11.84 -4.88
CA THR A 713 32.34 -13.09 -5.26
C THR A 713 31.17 -13.40 -4.31
N TYR A 714 30.62 -14.61 -4.41
CA TYR A 714 29.43 -15.04 -3.67
C TYR A 714 29.62 -16.38 -2.98
N GLU A 715 29.00 -16.55 -1.81
CA GLU A 715 29.06 -17.80 -1.03
C GLU A 715 27.71 -18.08 -0.34
N ASN A 716 27.37 -19.36 -0.14
CA ASN A 716 26.21 -19.74 0.65
C ASN A 716 26.53 -19.75 2.16
N THR A 717 25.69 -19.12 2.97
CA THR A 717 25.77 -19.17 4.44
C THR A 717 24.44 -19.52 5.08
N ASN A 718 24.49 -20.04 6.30
CA ASN A 718 23.32 -20.28 7.14
C ASN A 718 23.21 -19.24 8.26
N GLY A 719 22.01 -19.15 8.84
CA GLY A 719 21.75 -18.40 10.08
C GLY A 719 21.24 -16.98 9.88
N GLY A 720 21.04 -16.55 8.63
CA GLY A 720 20.41 -15.26 8.33
C GLY A 720 18.93 -15.31 8.70
N TYR A 721 18.41 -14.19 9.21
CA TYR A 721 16.99 -14.10 9.55
C TYR A 721 16.45 -12.67 9.45
N ASP A 722 15.14 -12.54 9.25
CA ASP A 722 14.37 -11.29 9.32
C ASP A 722 13.08 -11.55 10.09
N PHE A 723 12.95 -10.98 11.29
CA PHE A 723 11.76 -11.03 12.11
C PHE A 723 11.14 -9.63 12.17
N VAL A 724 9.85 -9.57 11.87
CA VAL A 724 9.07 -8.34 11.91
C VAL A 724 7.83 -8.59 12.74
N GLY A 725 7.65 -7.83 13.81
CA GLY A 725 6.49 -7.88 14.68
C GLY A 725 5.84 -6.52 14.81
N GLY A 726 4.56 -6.49 15.09
CA GLY A 726 3.91 -5.25 15.43
C GLY A 726 2.54 -5.46 16.03
N GLY A 727 2.07 -4.45 16.75
CA GLY A 727 0.73 -4.45 17.27
C GLY A 727 0.26 -3.04 17.54
N SER A 728 -1.06 -2.86 17.59
CA SER A 728 -1.62 -1.63 18.13
C SER A 728 -2.93 -1.88 18.86
N TYR A 729 -3.14 -1.05 19.86
CA TYR A 729 -4.38 -0.92 20.60
C TYR A 729 -4.96 0.46 20.33
N SER A 730 -6.22 0.52 19.93
CA SER A 730 -6.96 1.78 19.75
C SER A 730 -8.20 1.79 20.63
N LYS A 731 -8.55 2.97 21.15
CA LYS A 731 -9.78 3.20 21.91
C LYS A 731 -10.38 4.55 21.55
N LYS A 732 -11.64 4.57 21.15
CA LYS A 732 -12.39 5.80 20.87
C LYS A 732 -13.39 6.12 21.98
N ILE A 733 -13.10 7.17 22.71
CA ILE A 733 -13.91 7.70 23.82
C ILE A 733 -14.81 8.81 23.26
N LYS A 734 -16.13 8.72 23.43
CA LYS A 734 -17.02 9.87 23.20
C LYS A 734 -17.06 10.70 24.48
N LEU A 735 -16.56 11.93 24.41
CA LEU A 735 -16.61 12.88 25.51
C LEU A 735 -18.01 13.52 25.58
N ASP A 736 -18.61 13.78 24.41
CA ASP A 736 -20.02 14.19 24.28
C ASP A 736 -20.61 13.76 22.90
N SER A 737 -21.82 14.21 22.57
CA SER A 737 -22.52 14.02 21.30
C SER A 737 -21.74 14.49 20.06
N ILE A 738 -20.91 15.52 20.21
CA ILE A 738 -20.11 16.12 19.13
C ILE A 738 -18.60 16.02 19.34
N VAL A 739 -18.12 15.58 20.50
CA VAL A 739 -16.66 15.48 20.78
C VAL A 739 -16.26 14.02 21.03
N SER A 740 -15.22 13.56 20.32
CA SER A 740 -14.60 12.27 20.60
C SER A 740 -13.09 12.35 20.63
N LEU A 741 -12.48 11.59 21.55
CA LEU A 741 -11.04 11.40 21.66
C LEU A 741 -10.71 9.97 21.28
N GLN A 742 -9.84 9.80 20.29
CA GLN A 742 -9.29 8.51 19.90
C GLN A 742 -7.84 8.43 20.36
N LEU A 743 -7.53 7.42 21.16
CA LEU A 743 -6.17 7.11 21.60
C LEU A 743 -5.72 5.85 20.90
N ARG A 744 -4.50 5.86 20.36
CA ARG A 744 -3.85 4.71 19.76
C ARG A 744 -2.43 4.60 20.29
N ALA A 745 -2.08 3.42 20.75
CA ALA A 745 -0.71 3.06 21.10
C ALA A 745 -0.33 1.82 20.30
N GLY A 746 0.83 1.83 19.68
CA GLY A 746 1.35 0.70 18.94
C GLY A 746 2.86 0.62 19.05
N ALA A 747 3.39 -0.50 18.60
CA ALA A 747 4.82 -0.68 18.44
C ALA A 747 5.07 -1.55 17.22
N HIS A 748 6.14 -1.24 16.52
CA HIS A 748 6.71 -2.07 15.48
C HIS A 748 8.11 -2.50 15.92
N ILE A 749 8.46 -3.76 15.70
CA ILE A 749 9.79 -4.29 15.97
C ILE A 749 10.28 -5.01 14.72
N ARG A 750 11.53 -4.75 14.35
CA ARG A 750 12.23 -5.49 13.31
C ARG A 750 13.56 -5.95 13.87
N THR A 751 13.90 -7.22 13.67
CA THR A 751 15.27 -7.68 13.89
C THR A 751 15.70 -8.51 12.70
N ASP A 752 16.82 -8.13 12.11
CA ASP A 752 17.44 -8.84 11.02
C ASP A 752 18.89 -9.16 11.37
N LYS A 753 19.38 -10.27 10.86
CA LYS A 753 20.78 -10.64 10.89
C LYS A 753 21.22 -11.00 9.48
N ASN A 754 22.21 -10.25 9.00
CA ASN A 754 22.85 -10.46 7.71
C ASN A 754 24.33 -10.74 7.90
N PHE A 755 24.92 -11.44 6.93
CA PHE A 755 26.34 -11.76 6.93
C PHE A 755 27.03 -11.12 5.73
N ASN A 756 28.28 -10.75 5.93
CA ASN A 756 29.20 -10.39 4.86
C ASN A 756 30.55 -11.05 5.14
N ILE A 757 31.31 -11.36 4.10
CA ILE A 757 32.70 -11.80 4.23
C ILE A 757 33.58 -10.68 3.67
N LEU A 758 34.52 -10.19 4.48
CA LEU A 758 35.49 -9.17 4.08
C LEU A 758 36.89 -9.66 4.45
N ASN A 759 37.78 -9.79 3.47
CA ASN A 759 39.15 -10.30 3.65
C ASN A 759 39.17 -11.61 4.46
N ASP A 760 38.39 -12.60 4.03
CA ASP A 760 38.17 -13.91 4.69
C ASP A 760 37.57 -13.88 6.10
N ILE A 761 37.23 -12.70 6.62
CA ILE A 761 36.56 -12.56 7.91
C ILE A 761 35.05 -12.50 7.68
N LYS A 762 34.36 -13.56 8.14
CA LYS A 762 32.90 -13.62 8.15
C LYS A 762 32.34 -12.84 9.33
N GLU A 763 31.66 -11.74 9.05
CA GLU A 763 31.06 -10.85 10.04
C GLU A 763 29.53 -10.90 9.96
N GLY A 764 28.88 -11.04 11.11
CA GLY A 764 27.42 -11.03 11.23
C GLY A 764 26.94 -9.71 11.82
N ALA A 765 26.12 -8.97 11.07
CA ALA A 765 25.50 -7.73 11.54
C ALA A 765 24.05 -7.99 11.96
N LYS A 766 23.76 -7.86 13.25
CA LYS A 766 22.40 -7.92 13.80
C LYS A 766 21.87 -6.51 14.01
N THR A 767 20.85 -6.13 13.24
CA THR A 767 20.10 -4.90 13.47
C THR A 767 18.80 -5.21 14.22
N THR A 768 18.48 -4.41 15.23
CA THR A 768 17.22 -4.47 15.96
C THR A 768 16.64 -3.07 16.05
N SER A 769 15.48 -2.87 15.43
CA SER A 769 14.74 -1.63 15.44
C SER A 769 13.43 -1.78 16.21
N LEU A 770 13.13 -0.83 17.09
CA LEU A 770 11.88 -0.75 17.85
C LEU A 770 11.30 0.65 17.68
N SER A 771 10.08 0.70 17.16
CA SER A 771 9.37 1.94 16.83
C SER A 771 8.02 2.01 17.55
N PRO A 772 7.97 2.44 18.84
CA PRO A 772 6.71 2.77 19.49
C PRO A 772 6.07 4.01 18.87
N VAL A 773 4.74 3.98 18.77
CA VAL A 773 3.92 5.05 18.22
C VAL A 773 2.76 5.34 19.16
N PHE A 774 2.62 6.60 19.55
CA PHE A 774 1.47 7.10 20.30
C PHE A 774 0.74 8.12 19.44
N ARG A 775 -0.58 7.96 19.29
CA ARG A 775 -1.43 8.91 18.56
C ARG A 775 -2.66 9.26 19.38
N ALA A 776 -2.99 10.53 19.42
CA ALA A 776 -4.20 11.07 19.99
C ALA A 776 -4.91 11.94 18.96
N THR A 777 -6.16 11.59 18.63
CA THR A 777 -6.99 12.35 17.70
C THR A 777 -8.22 12.85 18.44
N LEU A 778 -8.31 14.17 18.63
CA LEU A 778 -9.48 14.85 19.14
C LEU A 778 -10.32 15.34 17.96
N GLU A 779 -11.56 14.87 17.91
CA GLU A 779 -12.55 15.24 16.90
C GLU A 779 -13.68 16.03 17.56
N TRP A 780 -13.81 17.31 17.20
CA TRP A 780 -14.94 18.16 17.55
C TRP A 780 -15.79 18.38 16.30
N ASP A 781 -16.87 17.60 16.19
CA ASP A 781 -17.72 17.51 15.00
C ASP A 781 -18.04 18.90 14.44
N LYS A 782 -17.65 19.11 13.18
CA LYS A 782 -17.83 20.34 12.39
C LYS A 782 -17.00 21.55 12.80
N ILE A 783 -16.30 21.54 13.94
CA ILE A 783 -15.56 22.70 14.45
C ILE A 783 -14.06 22.50 14.25
N ALA A 784 -13.48 21.45 14.84
CA ALA A 784 -12.05 21.24 14.77
C ALA A 784 -11.69 19.75 14.85
N SER A 785 -10.59 19.35 14.20
CA SER A 785 -9.88 18.12 14.48
C SER A 785 -8.43 18.44 14.83
N ILE A 786 -7.91 17.79 15.86
CA ILE A 786 -6.52 17.90 16.30
C ILE A 786 -5.98 16.48 16.42
N GLU A 787 -4.95 16.17 15.66
CA GLU A 787 -4.21 14.93 15.75
C GLU A 787 -2.78 15.23 16.20
N GLY A 788 -2.35 14.58 17.26
CA GLY A 788 -0.94 14.53 17.65
C GLY A 788 -0.45 13.10 17.56
N SER A 789 0.70 12.88 16.94
CA SER A 789 1.45 11.64 17.06
C SER A 789 2.88 11.87 17.52
N TYR A 790 3.38 10.89 18.25
CA TYR A 790 4.76 10.82 18.67
C TYR A 790 5.30 9.44 18.33
N ASP A 791 6.34 9.44 17.52
CA ASP A 791 7.01 8.28 16.98
C ASP A 791 8.46 8.33 17.48
N ILE A 792 8.92 7.25 18.10
CA ILE A 792 10.31 7.11 18.52
C ILE A 792 10.87 5.90 17.79
N ASP A 793 11.99 6.05 17.10
CA ASP A 793 12.69 4.95 16.46
C ASP A 793 13.99 4.68 17.21
N PHE A 794 14.08 3.53 17.87
CA PHE A 794 15.33 2.98 18.37
C PHE A 794 15.88 2.02 17.35
N SER A 795 17.14 2.15 16.95
CA SER A 795 17.82 1.18 16.09
C SER A 795 19.18 0.84 16.69
N ASN A 796 19.44 -0.44 16.88
CA ASN A 796 20.69 -0.94 17.44
C ASN A 796 21.28 -1.96 16.46
N THR A 797 22.48 -1.68 15.97
CA THR A 797 23.26 -2.61 15.14
C THR A 797 24.44 -3.12 15.94
N LYS A 798 24.51 -4.45 16.10
CA LYS A 798 25.62 -5.15 16.74
C LYS A 798 26.34 -6.06 15.75
N TYR A 799 27.66 -6.03 15.79
CA TYR A 799 28.54 -6.90 15.02
C TYR A 799 29.04 -8.05 15.91
N ASP A 800 29.18 -9.24 15.33
CA ASP A 800 29.60 -10.46 16.02
C ASP A 800 31.09 -10.39 16.41
N ILE A 801 31.97 -9.79 15.58
CA ILE A 801 33.42 -9.71 15.82
C ILE A 801 33.84 -8.26 16.11
N ASN A 802 33.61 -7.32 15.18
CA ASN A 802 34.07 -5.94 15.35
C ASN A 802 33.13 -5.09 16.22
N THR A 803 33.10 -5.38 17.53
CA THR A 803 32.19 -4.70 18.48
C THR A 803 32.41 -3.19 18.61
N THR A 804 33.56 -2.65 18.19
CA THR A 804 33.82 -1.20 18.13
C THR A 804 32.94 -0.47 17.11
N GLN A 805 32.41 -1.22 16.14
CA GLN A 805 31.48 -0.73 15.13
C GLN A 805 30.03 -0.73 15.61
N ASN A 806 29.71 -1.24 16.80
CA ASN A 806 28.34 -1.23 17.32
C ASN A 806 27.76 0.19 17.28
N ARG A 807 26.52 0.33 16.79
CA ARG A 807 25.84 1.62 16.65
C ARG A 807 24.48 1.60 17.31
N ASN A 808 24.16 2.70 17.98
CA ASN A 808 22.83 2.97 18.50
C ASN A 808 22.33 4.27 17.87
N PHE A 809 21.16 4.21 17.27
CA PHE A 809 20.45 5.36 16.76
C PHE A 809 19.13 5.50 17.50
N THR A 810 18.76 6.74 17.74
CA THR A 810 17.46 7.15 18.26
C THR A 810 17.00 8.32 17.42
N ARG A 811 15.76 8.27 16.97
CA ARG A 811 15.12 9.38 16.27
C ARG A 811 13.76 9.63 16.90
N HIS A 812 13.40 10.89 17.04
CA HIS A 812 12.09 11.30 17.51
C HIS A 812 11.38 12.05 16.40
N SER A 813 10.11 11.73 16.17
CA SER A 813 9.22 12.51 15.32
C SER A 813 7.98 12.89 16.12
N VAL A 814 7.62 14.16 16.11
CA VAL A 814 6.33 14.65 16.60
C VAL A 814 5.59 15.23 15.41
N ASP A 815 4.41 14.71 15.12
CA ASP A 815 3.53 15.22 14.07
C ASP A 815 2.28 15.79 14.73
N ILE A 816 1.96 17.06 14.44
CA ILE A 816 0.77 17.75 14.92
C ILE A 816 0.00 18.24 13.72
N ARG A 817 -1.23 17.76 13.57
CA ARG A 817 -2.14 18.16 12.51
C ARG A 817 -3.38 18.77 13.10
N THR A 818 -3.78 19.90 12.54
CA THR A 818 -4.99 20.60 12.97
C THR A 818 -5.81 20.97 11.76
N LYS A 819 -7.13 20.90 11.91
CA LYS A 819 -8.10 21.42 10.95
C LYS A 819 -9.18 22.12 11.74
N THR A 820 -9.32 23.43 11.56
CA THR A 820 -10.30 24.25 12.29
C THR A 820 -11.18 25.01 11.32
N ASN A 821 -12.50 24.95 11.50
CA ASN A 821 -13.46 25.71 10.71
C ASN A 821 -13.87 26.97 11.49
N ILE A 822 -13.41 28.15 11.07
CA ILE A 822 -13.57 29.43 11.77
C ILE A 822 -14.29 30.44 10.87
N PRO A 823 -15.51 30.94 11.20
CA PRO A 823 -16.83 30.50 10.67
C PRO A 823 -16.91 29.31 9.68
N LYS A 824 -18.12 28.75 9.50
CA LYS A 824 -18.43 27.52 8.72
C LYS A 824 -17.81 27.40 7.31
N LYS A 825 -17.40 28.50 6.68
CA LYS A 825 -16.85 28.53 5.31
C LYS A 825 -15.33 28.60 5.25
N LEU A 826 -14.66 29.00 6.32
CA LEU A 826 -13.21 29.15 6.33
C LEU A 826 -12.61 27.99 7.14
N GLU A 827 -11.74 27.24 6.50
CA GLU A 827 -11.03 26.10 7.05
C GLU A 827 -9.54 26.44 7.13
N TRP A 828 -8.96 26.33 8.32
CA TRP A 828 -7.53 26.48 8.53
C TRP A 828 -6.93 25.13 8.89
N ARG A 829 -5.99 24.67 8.06
CA ARG A 829 -5.24 23.42 8.24
C ARG A 829 -3.79 23.72 8.57
N ASN A 830 -3.23 22.97 9.50
CA ASN A 830 -1.79 22.97 9.78
C ASN A 830 -1.30 21.52 9.84
N ASP A 831 -0.14 21.28 9.24
CA ASP A 831 0.62 20.04 9.36
C ASP A 831 2.03 20.44 9.82
N ILE A 832 2.36 20.09 11.07
CA ILE A 832 3.61 20.45 11.72
C ILE A 832 4.32 19.16 12.07
N ARG A 833 5.52 18.96 11.51
CA ARG A 833 6.40 17.86 11.85
C ARG A 833 7.66 18.42 12.52
N TYR A 834 8.00 17.87 13.67
CA TYR A 834 9.28 18.08 14.31
C TYR A 834 10.07 16.77 14.28
N THR A 835 11.25 16.78 13.67
CA THR A 835 12.17 15.65 13.73
C THR A 835 13.39 16.04 14.57
N TYR A 836 13.77 15.16 15.49
CA TYR A 836 15.01 15.25 16.25
C TYR A 836 15.83 13.98 16.10
N ASN A 837 17.04 14.11 15.56
CA ASN A 837 18.01 13.03 15.42
C ASN A 837 19.30 13.43 16.16
N PRO A 838 19.50 12.98 17.41
CA PRO A 838 20.68 13.32 18.20
C PRO A 838 22.02 12.81 17.61
N ASN A 839 21.98 11.83 16.70
CA ASN A 839 23.16 11.06 16.26
C ASN A 839 23.82 11.57 14.97
N VAL A 840 23.26 12.60 14.33
CA VAL A 840 23.92 13.31 13.22
C VAL A 840 25.02 14.23 13.76
N ILE A 841 26.18 14.24 13.09
CA ILE A 841 27.33 15.11 13.41
C ILE A 841 27.55 16.02 12.19
N GLY A 842 27.72 17.33 12.39
CA GLY A 842 27.91 18.29 11.29
C GLY A 842 26.62 18.82 10.64
N PHE A 843 25.45 18.30 11.01
CA PHE A 843 24.13 18.71 10.48
C PHE A 843 23.17 19.14 11.59
N ASN A 844 22.10 19.85 11.21
CA ASN A 844 21.04 20.25 12.14
C ASN A 844 20.34 19.03 12.74
N LYS A 845 20.52 18.82 14.05
CA LYS A 845 19.93 17.70 14.80
C LYS A 845 18.42 17.80 14.94
N ALA A 846 17.86 19.00 14.81
CA ALA A 846 16.44 19.30 14.97
C ALA A 846 15.93 20.05 13.75
N ALA A 847 14.79 19.63 13.20
CA ALA A 847 14.15 20.29 12.07
C ALA A 847 12.65 20.40 12.29
N TRP A 848 12.09 21.59 12.07
CA TRP A 848 10.67 21.82 12.03
C TRP A 848 10.19 21.97 10.58
N PHE A 849 9.12 21.29 10.23
CA PHE A 849 8.48 21.40 8.94
C PHE A 849 7.02 21.76 9.16
N TRP A 850 6.61 22.96 8.73
CA TRP A 850 5.26 23.46 8.95
C TRP A 850 4.60 23.86 7.65
N ASN A 851 3.59 23.09 7.23
CA ASN A 851 2.70 23.45 6.16
C ASN A 851 1.40 24.03 6.72
N ALA A 852 0.98 25.18 6.22
CA ALA A 852 -0.29 25.81 6.57
C ALA A 852 -1.17 25.98 5.33
N THR A 853 -2.48 25.78 5.47
CA THR A 853 -3.44 26.08 4.40
C THR A 853 -4.66 26.76 4.97
N LEU A 854 -4.99 27.93 4.43
CA LEU A 854 -6.25 28.62 4.68
C LEU A 854 -7.16 28.42 3.47
N ALA A 855 -8.35 27.87 3.65
CA ALA A 855 -9.28 27.54 2.57
C ALA A 855 -10.65 28.17 2.85
N TYR A 856 -11.22 28.86 1.86
CA TYR A 856 -12.53 29.50 1.96
C TYR A 856 -13.50 28.91 0.93
N SER A 857 -14.61 28.37 1.42
CA SER A 857 -15.67 27.79 0.61
C SER A 857 -16.53 28.87 -0.06
N VAL A 858 -16.66 28.76 -1.38
CA VAL A 858 -17.44 29.64 -2.26
C VAL A 858 -18.41 28.81 -3.12
N LEU A 859 -19.26 29.45 -3.92
CA LEU A 859 -20.20 28.77 -4.85
C LEU A 859 -21.11 27.72 -4.16
N LYS A 860 -21.71 28.06 -3.01
CA LYS A 860 -22.53 27.11 -2.22
C LYS A 860 -21.75 25.83 -1.86
N ASP A 861 -20.51 26.01 -1.41
CA ASP A 861 -19.57 24.96 -1.02
C ASP A 861 -19.10 24.05 -2.18
N GLN A 862 -19.38 24.45 -3.43
CA GLN A 862 -18.85 23.79 -4.63
C GLN A 862 -17.48 24.32 -5.05
N GLY A 863 -17.09 25.52 -4.60
CA GLY A 863 -15.78 26.10 -4.88
C GLY A 863 -14.97 26.28 -3.60
N THR A 864 -13.65 26.30 -3.71
CA THR A 864 -12.73 26.56 -2.61
C THR A 864 -11.58 27.43 -3.12
N ILE A 865 -11.39 28.60 -2.50
CA ILE A 865 -10.19 29.41 -2.67
C ILE A 865 -9.23 29.02 -1.55
N SER A 866 -7.98 28.69 -1.85
CA SER A 866 -7.00 28.29 -0.84
C SER A 866 -5.71 29.09 -0.94
N LEU A 867 -5.20 29.56 0.20
CA LEU A 867 -3.85 30.06 0.37
C LEU A 867 -3.02 29.01 1.10
N LYS A 868 -2.00 28.46 0.44
CA LYS A 868 -1.08 27.46 0.99
C LYS A 868 0.26 28.13 1.28
N ALA A 869 0.86 27.82 2.42
CA ALA A 869 2.24 28.12 2.77
C ALA A 869 2.96 26.78 2.99
N TYR A 870 3.95 26.49 2.16
CA TYR A 870 4.78 25.31 2.26
C TYR A 870 6.08 25.67 2.98
N ASP A 871 6.47 24.84 3.96
CA ASP A 871 7.64 25.07 4.82
C ASP A 871 7.73 26.51 5.37
N LEU A 872 6.74 26.89 6.20
CA LEU A 872 6.59 28.24 6.77
C LEU A 872 7.82 28.69 7.58
N LEU A 873 8.62 27.74 8.08
CA LEU A 873 9.83 28.00 8.86
C LEU A 873 11.12 27.97 8.02
N ASN A 874 11.04 27.56 6.75
CA ASN A 874 12.17 27.44 5.82
C ASN A 874 13.32 26.60 6.40
N GLN A 875 12.98 25.45 6.99
CA GLN A 875 13.93 24.54 7.65
C GLN A 875 14.00 23.17 6.98
N ASN A 876 13.34 22.98 5.83
CA ASN A 876 13.41 21.75 5.08
C ASN A 876 14.86 21.51 4.61
N THR A 877 15.50 20.51 5.19
CA THR A 877 16.83 20.03 4.81
C THR A 877 16.72 18.52 4.64
N ASN A 878 17.07 17.98 3.46
CA ASN A 878 17.05 16.52 3.20
C ASN A 878 18.39 15.88 3.58
N ALA A 879 19.00 16.35 4.68
CA ALA A 879 20.23 15.78 5.21
C ALA A 879 19.92 14.48 5.97
N GLN A 880 20.62 13.41 5.63
CA GLN A 880 20.49 12.11 6.29
C GLN A 880 21.88 11.55 6.61
N ARG A 881 21.98 10.83 7.72
CA ARG A 881 23.15 9.99 8.05
C ARG A 881 22.72 8.53 8.06
N ARG A 882 23.47 7.68 7.35
CA ARG A 882 23.30 6.22 7.37
C ARG A 882 24.63 5.57 7.77
N ALA A 883 24.57 4.53 8.58
CA ALA A 883 25.72 3.67 8.85
C ALA A 883 25.46 2.28 8.28
N THR A 884 26.49 1.69 7.69
CA THR A 884 26.55 0.30 7.24
C THR A 884 27.62 -0.46 8.04
N SER A 885 27.91 -1.70 7.64
CA SER A 885 29.00 -2.50 8.19
C SER A 885 30.39 -1.93 7.93
N ASN A 886 30.55 -1.15 6.86
CA ASN A 886 31.85 -0.71 6.38
C ASN A 886 31.98 0.80 6.22
N TYR A 887 30.91 1.59 6.34
CA TYR A 887 31.00 3.05 6.29
C TYR A 887 29.90 3.80 7.06
N ILE A 888 30.17 5.07 7.36
CA ILE A 888 29.19 6.08 7.75
C ILE A 888 29.07 7.07 6.60
N GLU A 889 27.85 7.31 6.13
CA GLU A 889 27.55 8.25 5.06
C GLU A 889 26.68 9.38 5.60
N ASP A 890 27.09 10.62 5.33
CA ASP A 890 26.24 11.80 5.36
C ASP A 890 25.89 12.20 3.94
N SER A 891 24.62 12.48 3.68
CA SER A 891 24.19 12.95 2.37
C SER A 891 23.13 14.03 2.46
N GLU A 892 23.19 15.00 1.56
CA GLU A 892 22.16 16.01 1.32
C GLU A 892 21.78 16.06 -0.16
N SER A 893 20.55 16.50 -0.45
CA SER A 893 20.08 16.69 -1.82
C SER A 893 19.21 17.92 -1.96
N THR A 894 19.01 18.39 -3.20
CA THR A 894 18.07 19.46 -3.52
C THR A 894 16.66 19.14 -3.00
N VAL A 895 16.03 20.14 -2.38
CA VAL A 895 14.65 20.09 -1.85
C VAL A 895 13.82 21.27 -2.32
N LEU A 896 12.49 21.11 -2.30
CA LEU A 896 11.59 22.25 -2.38
C LEU A 896 11.77 23.17 -1.17
N GLN A 897 12.06 24.43 -1.46
CA GLN A 897 12.13 25.51 -0.49
C GLN A 897 10.74 26.10 -0.20
N GLN A 898 10.67 27.02 0.77
CA GLN A 898 9.46 27.74 1.12
C GLN A 898 8.76 28.36 -0.10
N TYR A 899 7.44 28.19 -0.20
CA TYR A 899 6.63 28.91 -1.18
C TYR A 899 5.21 29.20 -0.67
N PHE A 900 4.60 30.23 -1.23
CA PHE A 900 3.19 30.58 -0.99
C PHE A 900 2.40 30.41 -2.27
N MET A 901 1.21 29.82 -2.19
CA MET A 901 0.39 29.52 -3.37
C MET A 901 -1.07 29.87 -3.15
N LEU A 902 -1.62 30.64 -4.09
CA LEU A 902 -3.05 30.88 -4.18
C LEU A 902 -3.64 29.88 -5.18
N GLY A 903 -4.66 29.15 -4.75
CA GLY A 903 -5.34 28.14 -5.55
C GLY A 903 -6.85 28.32 -5.55
N PHE A 904 -7.48 27.84 -6.61
CA PHE A 904 -8.92 27.70 -6.72
C PHE A 904 -9.25 26.26 -7.11
N SER A 905 -10.27 25.68 -6.47
CA SER A 905 -10.83 24.39 -6.84
C SER A 905 -12.35 24.50 -6.96
N TRP A 906 -12.91 23.94 -8.02
CA TRP A 906 -14.33 23.84 -8.26
C TRP A 906 -14.73 22.38 -8.44
N LYS A 907 -15.74 21.94 -7.69
CA LYS A 907 -16.35 20.63 -7.75
C LYS A 907 -17.74 20.75 -8.35
N PHE A 908 -18.05 19.95 -9.35
CA PHE A 908 -19.37 19.89 -9.95
C PHE A 908 -19.94 18.47 -9.80
N ASN A 909 -21.25 18.37 -9.60
CA ASN A 909 -21.95 17.09 -9.48
C ASN A 909 -23.42 17.25 -9.89
N SER A 910 -23.85 16.49 -10.89
CA SER A 910 -25.23 16.42 -11.39
C SER A 910 -25.93 15.10 -11.10
N LEU A 911 -25.32 14.18 -10.32
CA LEU A 911 -25.95 12.94 -9.89
C LEU A 911 -27.23 13.20 -9.06
N GLY A 912 -28.32 12.52 -9.43
CA GLY A 912 -29.59 12.52 -8.70
C GLY A 912 -30.69 13.42 -9.29
N LYS A 913 -31.69 13.83 -8.48
CA LYS A 913 -32.94 14.50 -8.96
C LYS A 913 -32.74 15.76 -9.82
N LYS A 914 -31.55 16.38 -9.82
CA LYS A 914 -31.19 17.54 -10.66
C LYS A 914 -30.58 17.17 -12.01
N GLY A 915 -30.32 15.88 -12.26
CA GLY A 915 -29.71 15.34 -13.48
C GLY A 915 -30.69 15.01 -14.62
N LYS A 916 -31.97 15.46 -14.55
CA LYS A 916 -32.84 15.49 -15.73
C LYS A 916 -32.36 16.60 -16.67
N ILE A 917 -31.27 16.35 -17.38
CA ILE A 917 -30.92 17.13 -18.57
C ILE A 917 -31.88 16.64 -19.66
N ARG A 918 -32.66 17.56 -20.24
CA ARG A 918 -33.48 17.33 -21.44
C ARG A 918 -32.61 16.67 -22.50
N ASP A 919 -33.09 15.58 -23.09
CA ASP A 919 -32.47 14.93 -24.25
C ASP A 919 -32.18 15.98 -25.33
N TYR A 920 -30.92 16.36 -25.47
CA TYR A 920 -30.43 16.99 -26.68
C TYR A 920 -29.65 15.92 -27.44
N ASN A 921 -30.29 15.41 -28.49
CA ASN A 921 -29.68 14.60 -29.53
C ASN A 921 -28.52 15.40 -30.16
N PHE A 922 -27.31 15.19 -29.67
CA PHE A 922 -26.12 15.42 -30.47
C PHE A 922 -25.70 14.08 -31.06
N ARG A 923 -25.98 13.92 -32.36
CA ARG A 923 -25.31 12.92 -33.20
C ARG A 923 -23.86 13.40 -33.37
N PHE A 924 -22.91 12.59 -32.90
CA PHE A 924 -21.58 12.52 -33.49
C PHE A 924 -21.53 11.29 -34.37
#